data_AF-A0A7Y5IQC3-F1
#
_entry.id   AF-A0A7Y5IQC3-F1
#
_cell.length_a   1.000
_cell.length_b   1.000
_cell.length_c   1.000
_cell.angle_alpha   90.00
_cell.angle_beta   90.00
_cell.angle_gamma   90.00
#
_symmetry.space_group_name_H-M   'P 1'
#
loop_
_entity.id
_entity.type
_entity.pdbx_description
1 polymer ?
#
loop_
_entity_poly.entity_id
_entity_poly.type
_entity_poly.pdbx_seq_one_letter_code
_entity_poly.pdbx_strand_id
1 'polypeptide(L)'
;MPLPPPSSPLPLSHHLLSLPNGARTLLYRNELGQQGILNHIEDPERRAEQWWRERWNSDTPLCVFHGLGLGYHLPHILERAERGTRFLLVESDPWTFSLCLATTDARPVLDHPNVEVLVTESPREASERTHAWLRRLGGPELQLRFMVDPPSLFPKPTFLRDWFEALAAVAPELASFLLRSLLDYYPKPANLGVNWPIIQNRPGIRRLFGRLRGAPIVAVGAGPGLEELLPILRVAQDRVLTVACDTAVAALARAGIRVDIAVAMDSGERNRDHFLRARGVEFLPVFYGGVFPPLLRDYQETAWIASASPFPTAELLELEMHPTRYFSSKGALVLNQTVGSTALDLALKLGGSPVFLAGIDLAYCGGRHHASGTIYDGSDQFSRSQPGVFEVPSVEGGAVATCTAFLISLLGITHQVRLASVPVYNLSRQGAIIEGAMGRSEGLLVLEELTGSASEAPAHRLQSEADLALRELCQPPRERRAGRRASDSVGPDGVGRWRGELAPSTRLSMAQANLEVLAGRWPEPAKALAGRLSILQEGVLERGERCEWSRDEEGYPRMLIMDRNGHTLAETPAVANPWREVREWTSAPSGDRQGLPTVLGVGLGFHLRGFLERPGLNVLWVWEPYLDRLLIGLGASDFKTVFNDPRLHLSVSPSAGEFFVQVSSKMPELLAHNPLRHRPWVLPGFRAWVSREKSEYLETWVHLFQEIHRATPASPQG
;
A
#
# COMPACT_ATOMS: atom_id res chain seq x y z
N MET A 1 -24.23 -0.13 37.96
CA MET A 1 -24.75 -1.50 37.71
C MET A 1 -23.57 -2.38 37.36
N PRO A 2 -23.41 -3.58 37.95
CA PRO A 2 -22.47 -4.56 37.42
C PRO A 2 -22.90 -4.94 36.00
N LEU A 3 -21.97 -4.92 35.05
CA LEU A 3 -22.21 -5.36 33.68
C LEU A 3 -22.47 -6.87 33.70
N PRO A 4 -23.46 -7.38 32.94
CA PRO A 4 -23.64 -8.82 32.79
C PRO A 4 -22.36 -9.44 32.20
N PRO A 5 -21.97 -10.66 32.62
CA PRO A 5 -20.84 -11.35 32.00
C PRO A 5 -21.10 -11.50 30.49
N PRO A 6 -20.08 -11.36 29.63
CA PRO A 6 -20.26 -11.50 28.19
C PRO A 6 -20.87 -12.88 27.89
N SER A 7 -22.04 -12.88 27.24
CA SER A 7 -22.81 -14.08 26.90
C SER A 7 -22.21 -14.91 25.76
N SER A 8 -21.05 -14.48 25.23
CA SER A 8 -20.38 -15.10 24.10
C SER A 8 -18.95 -15.46 24.50
N PRO A 9 -18.47 -16.69 24.24
CA PRO A 9 -17.04 -17.00 24.37
C PRO A 9 -16.22 -16.04 23.49
N LEU A 10 -14.96 -15.81 23.85
CA LEU A 10 -14.00 -15.09 23.00
C LEU A 10 -14.12 -15.61 21.56
N PRO A 11 -14.10 -14.75 20.54
CA PRO A 11 -14.04 -15.21 19.16
C PRO A 11 -12.91 -16.23 19.02
N LEU A 12 -13.09 -17.30 18.24
CA LEU A 12 -12.01 -18.26 17.91
C LEU A 12 -10.77 -17.56 17.30
N SER A 13 -10.91 -16.30 16.90
CA SER A 13 -9.88 -15.42 16.40
C SER A 13 -9.14 -14.62 17.47
N HIS A 14 -9.38 -14.78 18.78
CA HIS A 14 -8.73 -14.01 19.85
C HIS A 14 -8.22 -14.94 20.96
N HIS A 15 -6.90 -14.97 21.16
CA HIS A 15 -6.25 -15.78 22.19
C HIS A 15 -5.37 -14.91 23.08
N LEU A 16 -5.82 -14.71 24.32
CA LEU A 16 -5.06 -14.02 25.35
C LEU A 16 -3.91 -14.92 25.82
N LEU A 17 -2.69 -14.40 25.81
CA LEU A 17 -1.48 -15.11 26.19
C LEU A 17 -0.85 -14.44 27.42
N SER A 18 -0.41 -15.25 28.37
CA SER A 18 0.43 -14.81 29.49
C SER A 18 1.89 -14.87 29.08
N LEU A 19 2.62 -13.78 29.32
CA LEU A 19 4.04 -13.65 29.03
C LEU A 19 4.87 -14.06 30.27
N PRO A 20 6.14 -14.46 30.09
CA PRO A 20 7.00 -14.90 31.21
C PRO A 20 7.19 -13.85 32.31
N ASN A 21 7.11 -12.56 31.97
CA ASN A 21 7.21 -11.44 32.90
C ASN A 21 5.88 -11.13 33.64
N GLY A 22 4.83 -11.93 33.43
CA GLY A 22 3.50 -11.73 34.03
C GLY A 22 2.59 -10.80 33.24
N ALA A 23 3.12 -10.09 32.24
CA ALA A 23 2.32 -9.26 31.34
C ALA A 23 1.46 -10.14 30.41
N ARG A 24 0.54 -9.50 29.68
CA ARG A 24 -0.37 -10.17 28.75
C ARG A 24 -0.19 -9.66 27.33
N THR A 25 -0.42 -10.52 26.36
CA THR A 25 -0.57 -10.12 24.95
C THR A 25 -1.76 -10.83 24.34
N LEU A 26 -2.15 -10.40 23.15
CA LEU A 26 -3.30 -10.94 22.44
C LEU A 26 -2.83 -11.40 21.05
N LEU A 27 -3.01 -12.67 20.75
CA LEU A 27 -2.91 -13.21 19.40
C LEU A 27 -4.29 -13.11 18.76
N TYR A 28 -4.38 -12.49 17.58
CA TYR A 28 -5.65 -12.34 16.88
C TYR A 28 -5.60 -12.84 15.43
N ARG A 29 -6.78 -13.06 14.85
CA ARG A 29 -7.01 -13.20 13.41
C ARG A 29 -8.07 -12.21 12.94
N ASN A 30 -7.73 -11.38 11.96
CA ASN A 30 -8.61 -10.31 11.50
C ASN A 30 -9.56 -10.74 10.37
N GLU A 31 -10.43 -9.82 9.96
CA GLU A 31 -11.42 -9.99 8.89
C GLU A 31 -10.83 -10.32 7.51
N LEU A 32 -9.56 -9.96 7.27
CA LEU A 32 -8.83 -10.30 6.04
C LEU A 32 -8.15 -11.69 6.12
N GLY A 33 -8.32 -12.39 7.25
CA GLY A 33 -7.71 -13.68 7.53
C GLY A 33 -6.22 -13.59 7.89
N GLN A 34 -5.69 -12.39 8.12
CA GLN A 34 -4.32 -12.18 8.62
C GLN A 34 -4.28 -12.44 10.13
N GLN A 35 -3.09 -12.68 10.65
CA GLN A 35 -2.85 -12.84 12.07
C GLN A 35 -1.81 -11.84 12.55
N GLY A 36 -1.81 -11.62 13.85
CA GLY A 36 -0.65 -11.03 14.51
C GLY A 36 -0.87 -10.90 16.00
N ILE A 37 0.07 -10.20 16.64
CA ILE A 37 0.15 -10.09 18.09
C ILE A 37 0.07 -8.61 18.47
N LEU A 38 -0.80 -8.31 19.43
CA LEU A 38 -1.13 -6.94 19.83
C LEU A 38 -0.01 -6.26 20.63
N ASN A 39 0.83 -6.99 21.36
CA ASN A 39 1.92 -6.36 22.13
C ASN A 39 3.20 -7.19 22.10
N HIS A 40 4.33 -6.50 22.28
CA HIS A 40 5.64 -7.13 22.32
C HIS A 40 5.70 -8.26 23.34
N ILE A 41 6.21 -9.42 22.95
CA ILE A 41 6.13 -10.64 23.76
C ILE A 41 7.19 -10.72 24.88
N GLU A 42 8.24 -9.90 24.82
CA GLU A 42 9.25 -9.88 25.88
C GLU A 42 8.89 -8.91 27.01
N ASP A 43 8.41 -7.72 26.63
CA ASP A 43 8.20 -6.59 27.55
C ASP A 43 7.29 -5.55 26.87
N PRO A 44 5.96 -5.74 26.96
CA PRO A 44 5.01 -4.86 26.30
C PRO A 44 4.97 -3.45 26.92
N GLU A 45 5.21 -3.34 28.22
CA GLU A 45 5.23 -2.06 28.96
C GLU A 45 6.41 -1.19 28.52
N ARG A 46 7.63 -1.74 28.55
CA ARG A 46 8.81 -1.02 28.08
C ARG A 46 8.69 -0.64 26.61
N ARG A 47 8.08 -1.50 25.78
CA ARG A 47 7.89 -1.19 24.36
C ARG A 47 6.89 -0.05 24.16
N ALA A 48 5.81 -0.02 24.94
CA ALA A 48 4.85 1.09 24.95
C ALA A 48 5.52 2.40 25.36
N GLU A 49 6.33 2.37 26.43
CA GLU A 49 7.10 3.55 26.88
C GLU A 49 8.07 4.07 25.81
N GLN A 50 8.87 3.18 25.21
CA GLN A 50 9.79 3.55 24.13
C GLN A 50 9.03 4.17 22.95
N TRP A 51 7.95 3.50 22.52
CA TRP A 51 7.13 3.96 21.40
C TRP A 51 6.56 5.36 21.67
N TRP A 52 6.09 5.61 22.89
CA TRP A 52 5.57 6.90 23.31
C TRP A 52 6.65 7.98 23.33
N ARG A 53 7.81 7.71 23.95
CA ARG A 53 8.94 8.66 24.04
C ARG A 53 9.50 9.05 22.67
N GLU A 54 9.60 8.10 21.74
CA GLU A 54 10.11 8.34 20.38
C GLU A 54 9.17 9.26 19.57
N ARG A 55 7.86 9.19 19.81
CA ARG A 55 6.84 9.82 18.95
C ARG A 55 6.25 11.09 19.55
N TRP A 56 6.26 11.22 20.87
CA TRP A 56 5.74 12.40 21.55
C TRP A 56 6.87 13.40 21.88
N ASN A 57 7.07 14.39 21.01
CA ASN A 57 8.12 15.41 21.13
C ASN A 57 7.60 16.85 21.22
N SER A 58 6.29 17.07 21.38
CA SER A 58 5.69 18.41 21.45
C SER A 58 4.59 18.51 22.50
N ASP A 59 4.39 19.68 23.09
CA ASP A 59 3.26 19.98 23.96
C ASP A 59 2.03 20.36 23.13
N THR A 60 1.48 19.40 22.39
CA THR A 60 0.26 19.60 21.61
C THR A 60 -0.98 19.61 22.52
N PRO A 61 -1.86 20.62 22.40
CA PRO A 61 -3.05 20.76 23.25
C PRO A 61 -4.13 19.72 22.94
N LEU A 62 -4.21 19.21 21.71
CA LEU A 62 -5.21 18.23 21.30
C LEU A 62 -4.55 16.97 20.71
N CYS A 63 -5.05 15.80 21.08
CA CYS A 63 -4.63 14.52 20.51
C CYS A 63 -5.84 13.61 20.24
N VAL A 64 -5.93 13.06 19.03
CA VAL A 64 -6.79 11.90 18.74
C VAL A 64 -5.88 10.68 18.72
N PHE A 65 -6.17 9.70 19.56
CA PHE A 65 -5.36 8.49 19.73
C PHE A 65 -6.20 7.25 19.40
N HIS A 66 -5.83 6.49 18.39
CA HIS A 66 -6.53 5.26 18.00
C HIS A 66 -5.81 4.01 18.50
N GLY A 67 -6.57 3.07 19.06
CA GLY A 67 -6.08 1.78 19.53
C GLY A 67 -5.61 1.82 20.99
N LEU A 68 -6.49 1.42 21.91
CA LEU A 68 -6.15 1.31 23.33
C LEU A 68 -5.39 0.01 23.63
N GLY A 69 -5.60 -1.02 22.81
CA GLY A 69 -4.94 -2.31 22.94
C GLY A 69 -5.25 -2.96 24.29
N LEU A 70 -4.21 -3.40 25.00
CA LEU A 70 -4.34 -3.87 26.39
C LEU A 70 -4.08 -2.77 27.43
N GLY A 71 -3.95 -1.50 27.01
CA GLY A 71 -3.84 -0.36 27.92
C GLY A 71 -2.44 -0.02 28.40
N TYR A 72 -1.37 -0.57 27.81
CA TYR A 72 0.01 -0.28 28.22
C TYR A 72 0.43 1.20 28.04
N HIS A 73 -0.25 1.94 27.16
CA HIS A 73 0.00 3.37 26.94
C HIS A 73 -0.75 4.29 27.91
N LEU A 74 -1.70 3.76 28.69
CA LEU A 74 -2.58 4.56 29.56
C LEU A 74 -1.82 5.43 30.58
N PRO A 75 -0.74 4.97 31.25
CA PRO A 75 0.02 5.82 32.17
C PRO A 75 0.60 7.06 31.49
N HIS A 76 1.04 6.94 30.24
CA HIS A 76 1.59 8.06 29.47
C HIS A 76 0.53 9.02 28.98
N ILE A 77 -0.67 8.52 28.64
CA ILE A 77 -1.83 9.36 28.33
C ILE A 77 -2.23 10.17 29.56
N LEU A 78 -2.28 9.54 30.75
CA LEU A 78 -2.61 10.21 32.00
C LEU A 78 -1.66 11.37 32.30
N GLU A 79 -0.35 11.12 32.26
CA GLU A 79 0.67 12.15 32.52
C GLU A 79 0.49 13.39 31.64
N ARG A 80 0.12 13.20 30.36
CA ARG A 80 -0.11 14.31 29.43
C ARG A 80 -1.45 14.99 29.62
N ALA A 81 -2.47 14.22 29.99
CA ALA A 81 -3.77 14.77 30.32
C ALA A 81 -3.70 15.70 31.54
N GLU A 82 -2.90 15.33 32.54
CA GLU A 82 -2.60 16.14 33.74
C GLU A 82 -1.86 17.44 33.39
N ARG A 83 -1.02 17.42 32.35
CA ARG A 83 -0.33 18.61 31.81
C ARG A 83 -1.21 19.48 30.90
N GLY A 84 -2.47 19.09 30.67
CA GLY A 84 -3.46 19.90 29.96
C GLY A 84 -3.76 19.47 28.52
N THR A 85 -3.13 18.42 27.99
CA THR A 85 -3.50 17.86 26.68
C THR A 85 -4.88 17.21 26.75
N ARG A 86 -5.75 17.52 25.78
CA ARG A 86 -7.06 16.87 25.64
C ARG A 86 -6.98 15.71 24.65
N PHE A 87 -7.51 14.56 25.07
CA PHE A 87 -7.49 13.32 24.31
C PHE A 87 -8.90 12.93 23.86
N LEU A 88 -9.00 12.49 22.60
CA LEU A 88 -10.06 11.61 22.13
C LEU A 88 -9.44 10.24 21.86
N LEU A 89 -9.68 9.28 22.75
CA LEU A 89 -9.22 7.90 22.59
C LEU A 89 -10.27 7.13 21.79
N VAL A 90 -9.88 6.52 20.68
CA VAL A 90 -10.76 5.75 19.80
C VAL A 90 -10.34 4.29 19.81
N GLU A 91 -11.21 3.39 20.24
CA GLU A 91 -10.99 1.94 20.12
C GLU A 91 -12.01 1.36 19.13
N SER A 92 -11.51 0.74 18.08
CA SER A 92 -12.32 0.20 16.99
C SER A 92 -12.87 -1.20 17.27
N ASP A 93 -12.28 -1.91 18.24
CA ASP A 93 -12.67 -3.26 18.61
C ASP A 93 -13.16 -3.34 20.07
N PRO A 94 -14.48 -3.49 20.29
CA PRO A 94 -15.05 -3.61 21.64
C PRO A 94 -14.49 -4.79 22.46
N TRP A 95 -14.03 -5.85 21.79
CA TRP A 95 -13.41 -7.00 22.46
C TRP A 95 -12.05 -6.63 23.03
N THR A 96 -11.19 -5.99 22.25
CA THR A 96 -9.91 -5.44 22.70
C THR A 96 -10.12 -4.44 23.83
N PHE A 97 -11.12 -3.55 23.74
CA PHE A 97 -11.46 -2.64 24.84
C PHE A 97 -11.86 -3.39 26.13
N SER A 98 -12.71 -4.41 26.00
CA SER A 98 -13.13 -5.24 27.14
C SER A 98 -11.94 -5.95 27.79
N LEU A 99 -10.99 -6.43 26.98
CA LEU A 99 -9.74 -7.02 27.46
C LEU A 99 -8.88 -5.97 28.18
N CYS A 100 -8.73 -4.75 27.63
CA CYS A 100 -8.03 -3.65 28.28
C CYS A 100 -8.57 -3.42 29.71
N LEU A 101 -9.89 -3.34 29.87
CA LEU A 101 -10.54 -3.15 31.17
C LEU A 101 -10.33 -4.35 32.13
N ALA A 102 -10.16 -5.55 31.59
CA ALA A 102 -9.94 -6.77 32.36
C ALA A 102 -8.46 -7.01 32.71
N THR A 103 -7.53 -6.38 32.01
CA THR A 103 -6.08 -6.56 32.19
C THR A 103 -5.41 -5.40 32.90
N THR A 104 -5.97 -4.19 32.79
CA THR A 104 -5.29 -2.94 33.17
C THR A 104 -6.26 -2.01 33.91
N ASP A 105 -5.78 -1.36 34.97
CA ASP A 105 -6.58 -0.37 35.68
C ASP A 105 -6.69 0.93 34.87
N ALA A 106 -7.74 1.04 34.07
CA ALA A 106 -7.99 2.21 33.22
C ALA A 106 -8.69 3.37 33.93
N ARG A 107 -9.17 3.20 35.18
CA ARG A 107 -9.98 4.21 35.89
C ARG A 107 -9.34 5.60 35.92
N PRO A 108 -8.03 5.75 36.24
CA PRO A 108 -7.41 7.07 36.29
C PRO A 108 -7.49 7.85 34.97
N VAL A 109 -7.44 7.15 33.83
CA VAL A 109 -7.55 7.78 32.51
C VAL A 109 -9.01 8.03 32.14
N LEU A 110 -9.91 7.08 32.41
CA LEU A 110 -11.33 7.19 32.06
C LEU A 110 -12.05 8.29 32.85
N ASP A 111 -11.64 8.53 34.10
CA ASP A 111 -12.24 9.56 34.97
C ASP A 111 -11.64 10.96 34.74
N HIS A 112 -10.58 11.08 33.92
CA HIS A 112 -9.86 12.34 33.75
C HIS A 112 -10.64 13.33 32.85
N PRO A 113 -10.85 14.60 33.25
CA PRO A 113 -11.70 15.56 32.52
C PRO A 113 -11.19 15.94 31.12
N ASN A 114 -9.89 15.76 30.87
CA ASN A 114 -9.28 15.99 29.56
C ASN A 114 -9.33 14.77 28.63
N VAL A 115 -9.96 13.66 29.03
CA VAL A 115 -10.02 12.43 28.24
C VAL A 115 -11.47 12.12 27.86
N GLU A 116 -11.73 11.91 26.57
CA GLU A 116 -12.98 11.32 26.07
C GLU A 116 -12.65 10.01 25.37
N VAL A 117 -13.44 8.96 25.62
CA VAL A 117 -13.26 7.65 25.01
C VAL A 117 -14.44 7.33 24.09
N LEU A 118 -14.12 6.89 22.87
CA LEU A 118 -15.05 6.43 21.86
C LEU A 118 -14.72 4.98 21.50
N VAL A 119 -15.63 4.05 21.82
CA VAL A 119 -15.54 2.65 21.40
C VAL A 119 -16.55 2.44 20.30
N THR A 120 -16.09 2.25 19.06
CA THR A 120 -17.00 2.11 17.92
C THR A 120 -16.43 1.24 16.82
N GLU A 121 -17.26 0.35 16.30
CA GLU A 121 -16.95 -0.44 15.11
C GLU A 121 -17.29 0.30 13.82
N SER A 122 -17.92 1.48 13.91
CA SER A 122 -18.43 2.24 12.78
C SER A 122 -17.47 3.37 12.40
N PRO A 123 -16.83 3.31 11.22
CA PRO A 123 -15.97 4.40 10.74
C PRO A 123 -16.72 5.71 10.54
N ARG A 124 -18.03 5.63 10.22
CA ARG A 124 -18.92 6.80 10.13
C ARG A 124 -19.10 7.46 11.49
N GLU A 125 -19.38 6.68 12.54
CA GLU A 125 -19.53 7.23 13.89
C GLU A 125 -18.21 7.83 14.38
N ALA A 126 -17.08 7.14 14.16
CA ALA A 126 -15.76 7.67 14.46
C ALA A 126 -15.53 9.03 13.78
N SER A 127 -15.89 9.15 12.51
CA SER A 127 -15.81 10.41 11.76
C SER A 127 -16.67 11.52 12.37
N GLU A 128 -17.97 11.26 12.58
CA GLU A 128 -18.92 12.23 13.12
C GLU A 128 -18.52 12.70 14.52
N ARG A 129 -18.11 11.78 15.39
CA ARG A 129 -17.69 12.05 16.77
C ARG A 129 -16.37 12.80 16.84
N THR A 130 -15.39 12.44 16.02
CA THR A 130 -14.12 13.19 15.94
C THR A 130 -14.33 14.61 15.43
N HIS A 131 -15.16 14.78 14.38
CA HIS A 131 -15.48 16.10 13.86
C HIS A 131 -16.22 16.96 14.90
N ALA A 132 -17.23 16.41 15.58
CA ALA A 132 -17.97 17.10 16.64
C ALA A 132 -17.07 17.47 17.83
N TRP A 133 -16.20 16.56 18.27
CA TRP A 133 -15.25 16.77 19.36
C TRP A 133 -14.32 17.95 19.06
N LEU A 134 -13.74 18.01 17.86
CA LEU A 134 -12.87 19.13 17.45
C LEU A 134 -13.62 20.46 17.35
N ARG A 135 -14.84 20.46 16.80
CA ARG A 135 -15.65 21.68 16.70
C ARG A 135 -15.98 22.27 18.07
N ARG A 136 -16.28 21.43 19.07
CA ARG A 136 -16.51 21.87 20.45
C ARG A 136 -15.28 22.56 21.06
N LEU A 137 -14.08 22.21 20.60
CA LEU A 137 -12.81 22.69 21.15
C LEU A 137 -12.23 23.91 20.44
N GLY A 138 -12.88 24.44 19.40
CA GLY A 138 -12.40 25.61 18.64
C GLY A 138 -11.88 25.30 17.23
N GLY A 139 -11.97 24.04 16.78
CA GLY A 139 -11.64 23.64 15.42
C GLY A 139 -10.15 23.33 15.19
N PRO A 140 -9.77 22.97 13.94
CA PRO A 140 -8.42 22.51 13.59
C PRO A 140 -7.36 23.61 13.53
N GLU A 141 -7.72 24.88 13.80
CA GLU A 141 -6.75 25.96 13.97
C GLU A 141 -5.88 25.77 15.23
N LEU A 142 -6.32 24.90 16.15
CA LEU A 142 -5.53 24.43 17.27
C LEU A 142 -4.52 23.36 16.83
N GLN A 143 -3.34 23.37 17.46
CA GLN A 143 -2.33 22.34 17.25
C GLN A 143 -2.88 20.96 17.64
N LEU A 144 -3.23 20.16 16.63
CA LEU A 144 -3.82 18.83 16.77
C LEU A 144 -2.83 17.76 16.32
N ARG A 145 -2.80 16.65 17.07
CA ARG A 145 -2.01 15.47 16.75
C ARG A 145 -2.91 14.26 16.55
N PHE A 146 -2.60 13.44 15.54
CA PHE A 146 -3.19 12.13 15.36
C PHE A 146 -2.16 11.05 15.66
N MET A 147 -2.49 10.13 16.55
CA MET A 147 -1.64 9.01 16.94
C MET A 147 -2.42 7.72 16.89
N VAL A 148 -1.68 6.64 16.70
CA VAL A 148 -2.25 5.31 16.55
C VAL A 148 -1.30 4.35 17.24
N ASP A 149 -1.80 3.44 18.06
CA ASP A 149 -1.06 2.26 18.48
C ASP A 149 -1.04 1.24 17.33
N PRO A 150 0.10 1.04 16.64
CA PRO A 150 0.12 0.25 15.41
C PRO A 150 -0.40 -1.19 15.58
N PRO A 151 -0.08 -1.92 16.67
CA PRO A 151 -0.64 -3.24 16.91
C PRO A 151 -2.17 -3.29 17.02
N SER A 152 -2.79 -2.25 17.56
CA SER A 152 -4.25 -2.14 17.68
C SER A 152 -4.97 -1.92 16.35
N LEU A 153 -4.23 -1.69 15.27
CA LEU A 153 -4.80 -1.60 13.92
C LEU A 153 -5.13 -2.93 13.30
N PHE A 154 -4.41 -3.96 13.70
CA PHE A 154 -4.50 -5.20 12.99
C PHE A 154 -5.82 -5.97 13.18
N PRO A 155 -6.52 -5.93 14.34
CA PRO A 155 -7.85 -6.55 14.45
C PRO A 155 -8.82 -6.04 13.39
N LYS A 156 -8.69 -4.75 13.02
CA LYS A 156 -9.51 -4.08 12.00
C LYS A 156 -8.64 -3.25 11.05
N PRO A 157 -7.89 -3.91 10.15
CA PRO A 157 -6.88 -3.26 9.31
C PRO A 157 -7.46 -2.23 8.35
N THR A 158 -8.76 -2.35 8.04
CA THR A 158 -9.47 -1.43 7.15
C THR A 158 -10.10 -0.23 7.86
N PHE A 159 -10.20 -0.24 9.19
CA PHE A 159 -10.98 0.75 9.94
C PHE A 159 -10.42 2.17 9.80
N LEU A 160 -9.11 2.35 9.94
CA LEU A 160 -8.48 3.67 9.75
C LEU A 160 -8.74 4.23 8.35
N ARG A 161 -8.65 3.38 7.33
CA ARG A 161 -8.95 3.75 5.94
C ARG A 161 -10.37 4.22 5.81
N ASP A 162 -11.31 3.38 6.21
CA ASP A 162 -12.73 3.67 6.08
C ASP A 162 -13.14 4.88 6.95
N TRP A 163 -12.44 5.12 8.07
CA TRP A 163 -12.65 6.28 8.93
C TRP A 163 -12.17 7.56 8.27
N PHE A 164 -10.97 7.57 7.68
CA PHE A 164 -10.48 8.71 6.94
C PHE A 164 -11.29 8.98 5.67
N GLU A 165 -11.77 7.96 4.97
CA GLU A 165 -12.70 8.11 3.84
C GLU A 165 -14.03 8.76 4.30
N ALA A 166 -14.63 8.25 5.38
CA ALA A 166 -15.85 8.82 5.95
C ALA A 166 -15.64 10.26 6.44
N LEU A 167 -14.49 10.56 7.05
CA LEU A 167 -14.11 11.91 7.47
C LEU A 167 -13.85 12.82 6.28
N ALA A 168 -13.26 12.34 5.21
CA ALA A 168 -13.04 13.13 4.01
C ALA A 168 -14.37 13.54 3.34
N ALA A 169 -15.41 12.72 3.46
CA ALA A 169 -16.73 13.03 2.94
C ALA A 169 -17.44 14.18 3.66
N VAL A 170 -17.12 14.43 4.94
CA VAL A 170 -17.79 15.46 5.78
C VAL A 170 -16.86 16.62 6.15
N ALA A 171 -15.56 16.39 6.22
CA ALA A 171 -14.52 17.34 6.64
C ALA A 171 -13.18 17.04 5.94
N PRO A 172 -13.05 17.30 4.63
CA PRO A 172 -11.90 16.90 3.82
C PRO A 172 -10.57 17.52 4.26
N GLU A 173 -10.57 18.76 4.75
CA GLU A 173 -9.39 19.45 5.26
C GLU A 173 -8.87 18.76 6.53
N LEU A 174 -9.80 18.38 7.42
CA LEU A 174 -9.48 17.67 8.65
C LEU A 174 -8.95 16.26 8.37
N ALA A 175 -9.61 15.51 7.48
CA ALA A 175 -9.15 14.20 7.07
C ALA A 175 -7.73 14.25 6.49
N SER A 176 -7.47 15.23 5.62
CA SER A 176 -6.13 15.47 5.05
C SER A 176 -5.10 15.84 6.11
N PHE A 177 -5.47 16.66 7.09
CA PHE A 177 -4.59 17.06 8.20
C PHE A 177 -4.24 15.87 9.09
N LEU A 178 -5.22 15.08 9.53
CA LEU A 178 -4.99 13.91 10.37
C LEU A 178 -4.20 12.83 9.65
N LEU A 179 -4.46 12.60 8.36
CA LEU A 179 -3.67 11.68 7.54
C LEU A 179 -2.22 12.14 7.44
N ARG A 180 -1.96 13.43 7.23
CA ARG A 180 -0.58 13.98 7.24
C ARG A 180 0.08 13.79 8.60
N SER A 181 -0.63 14.13 9.67
CA SER A 181 -0.15 13.92 11.03
C SER A 181 0.23 12.45 11.25
N LEU A 182 -0.58 11.50 10.78
CA LEU A 182 -0.24 10.08 10.82
C LEU A 182 1.01 9.76 10.01
N LEU A 183 1.05 10.18 8.74
CA LEU A 183 2.16 9.87 7.82
C LEU A 183 3.50 10.49 8.25
N ASP A 184 3.50 11.59 9.01
CA ASP A 184 4.72 12.19 9.56
C ASP A 184 5.44 11.27 10.57
N TYR A 185 4.70 10.35 11.23
CA TYR A 185 5.26 9.45 12.25
C TYR A 185 5.52 8.02 11.75
N TYR A 186 4.90 7.64 10.63
CA TYR A 186 5.02 6.29 10.09
C TYR A 186 5.98 6.29 8.91
N PRO A 187 7.13 5.58 9.00
CA PRO A 187 8.02 5.45 7.87
C PRO A 187 7.25 4.81 6.72
N LYS A 188 7.07 5.56 5.63
CA LYS A 188 6.56 4.99 4.39
C LYS A 188 7.53 3.89 3.99
N PRO A 189 7.07 2.66 3.70
CA PRO A 189 7.94 1.66 3.10
C PRO A 189 8.35 2.22 1.74
N ALA A 190 9.53 2.85 1.66
CA ALA A 190 10.00 3.55 0.47
C ALA A 190 9.96 2.66 -0.78
N ASN A 191 10.19 1.36 -0.57
CA ASN A 191 10.06 0.34 -1.60
C ASN A 191 8.65 0.25 -2.20
N LEU A 192 7.60 0.40 -1.38
CA LEU A 192 6.21 0.25 -1.84
C LEU A 192 5.82 1.34 -2.84
N GLY A 193 6.25 2.58 -2.59
CA GLY A 193 6.09 3.70 -3.53
C GLY A 193 6.84 3.47 -4.83
N VAL A 194 8.13 3.14 -4.74
CA VAL A 194 8.98 2.82 -5.92
C VAL A 194 8.43 1.64 -6.74
N ASN A 195 7.83 0.65 -6.07
CA ASN A 195 7.28 -0.54 -6.70
C ASN A 195 5.86 -0.34 -7.24
N TRP A 196 5.18 0.76 -6.87
CA TRP A 196 3.78 1.01 -7.20
C TRP A 196 3.48 0.86 -8.70
N PRO A 197 4.30 1.40 -9.63
CA PRO A 197 4.04 1.28 -11.07
C PRO A 197 4.04 -0.16 -11.59
N ILE A 198 4.81 -1.04 -10.96
CA ILE A 198 4.84 -2.47 -11.30
C ILE A 198 3.66 -3.17 -10.64
N ILE A 199 3.48 -2.97 -9.33
CA ILE A 199 2.41 -3.61 -8.53
C ILE A 199 1.03 -3.32 -9.10
N GLN A 200 0.78 -2.10 -9.60
CA GLN A 200 -0.52 -1.70 -10.16
C GLN A 200 -0.94 -2.51 -11.41
N ASN A 201 0.03 -3.12 -12.09
CA ASN A 201 -0.18 -3.84 -13.34
C ASN A 201 0.00 -5.36 -13.19
N ARG A 202 0.25 -5.88 -11.98
CA ARG A 202 0.49 -7.31 -11.74
C ARG A 202 -0.69 -8.02 -11.10
N PRO A 203 -0.92 -9.32 -11.39
CA PRO A 203 -2.03 -10.07 -10.81
C PRO A 203 -1.90 -10.20 -9.29
N GLY A 204 -3.04 -10.27 -8.60
CA GLY A 204 -3.08 -10.55 -7.17
C GLY A 204 -3.16 -12.04 -6.89
N ILE A 205 -2.42 -12.52 -5.88
CA ILE A 205 -2.41 -13.92 -5.46
C ILE A 205 -3.80 -14.46 -5.08
N ARG A 206 -4.73 -13.58 -4.67
CA ARG A 206 -6.14 -13.91 -4.39
C ARG A 206 -6.78 -14.77 -5.46
N ARG A 207 -6.39 -14.59 -6.73
CA ARG A 207 -6.99 -15.31 -7.86
C ARG A 207 -6.65 -16.80 -7.86
N LEU A 208 -5.55 -17.22 -7.22
CA LEU A 208 -5.17 -18.63 -7.09
C LEU A 208 -5.77 -19.31 -5.85
N PHE A 209 -6.39 -18.55 -4.94
CA PHE A 209 -6.97 -19.13 -3.74
C PHE A 209 -8.03 -20.17 -4.07
N GLY A 210 -7.90 -21.36 -3.47
CA GLY A 210 -8.77 -22.52 -3.65
C GLY A 210 -8.64 -23.28 -4.98
N ARG A 211 -7.82 -22.81 -5.92
CA ARG A 211 -7.69 -23.43 -7.26
C ARG A 211 -6.90 -24.74 -7.24
N LEU A 212 -6.08 -24.96 -6.22
CA LEU A 212 -5.29 -26.17 -6.01
C LEU A 212 -5.90 -27.09 -4.95
N ARG A 213 -7.23 -27.04 -4.79
CA ARG A 213 -7.96 -27.89 -3.84
C ARG A 213 -7.54 -29.35 -3.97
N GLY A 214 -7.09 -29.92 -2.85
CA GLY A 214 -6.69 -31.33 -2.74
C GLY A 214 -5.30 -31.66 -3.27
N ALA A 215 -4.51 -30.68 -3.71
CA ALA A 215 -3.12 -30.91 -4.09
C ALA A 215 -2.25 -31.07 -2.83
N PRO A 216 -1.35 -32.06 -2.76
CA PRO A 216 -0.33 -32.11 -1.71
C PRO A 216 0.63 -30.93 -1.85
N ILE A 217 0.85 -30.16 -0.78
CA ILE A 217 1.73 -28.98 -0.81
C ILE A 217 2.78 -29.06 0.30
N VAL A 218 4.04 -28.81 -0.03
CA VAL A 218 5.14 -28.64 0.93
C VAL A 218 5.44 -27.14 1.06
N ALA A 219 5.19 -26.57 2.24
CA ALA A 219 5.68 -25.26 2.61
C ALA A 219 7.12 -25.40 3.11
N VAL A 220 8.06 -24.76 2.40
CA VAL A 220 9.50 -24.93 2.65
C VAL A 220 10.11 -23.67 3.22
N GLY A 221 10.64 -23.77 4.44
CA GLY A 221 11.51 -22.78 5.06
C GLY A 221 12.98 -23.14 4.89
N ALA A 222 13.87 -22.25 5.36
CA ALA A 222 15.31 -22.40 5.23
C ALA A 222 16.02 -22.82 6.52
N GLY A 223 15.30 -23.36 7.50
CA GLY A 223 15.88 -23.86 8.74
C GLY A 223 16.77 -25.09 8.54
N PRO A 224 17.73 -25.36 9.46
CA PRO A 224 18.66 -26.48 9.35
C PRO A 224 18.03 -27.86 9.08
N GLY A 225 16.81 -28.11 9.57
CA GLY A 225 16.06 -29.34 9.35
C GLY A 225 15.72 -29.61 7.89
N LEU A 226 15.86 -28.63 6.99
CA LEU A 226 15.70 -28.84 5.55
C LEU A 226 16.73 -29.83 4.99
N GLU A 227 17.97 -29.84 5.50
CA GLU A 227 19.08 -30.63 4.96
C GLU A 227 18.75 -32.13 4.90
N GLU A 228 18.17 -32.67 5.96
CA GLU A 228 17.78 -34.08 6.03
C GLU A 228 16.57 -34.42 5.15
N LEU A 229 15.78 -33.41 4.74
CA LEU A 229 14.59 -33.57 3.91
C LEU A 229 14.89 -33.45 2.41
N LEU A 230 16.02 -32.88 2.00
CA LEU A 230 16.36 -32.70 0.57
C LEU A 230 16.26 -34.00 -0.25
N PRO A 231 16.81 -35.16 0.19
CA PRO A 231 16.70 -36.39 -0.59
C PRO A 231 15.24 -36.85 -0.76
N ILE A 232 14.42 -36.71 0.29
CA ILE A 232 13.01 -37.11 0.30
C ILE A 232 12.20 -36.20 -0.63
N LEU A 233 12.40 -34.88 -0.52
CA LEU A 233 11.74 -33.89 -1.36
C LEU A 233 12.11 -34.07 -2.84
N ARG A 234 13.35 -34.44 -3.15
CA ARG A 234 13.77 -34.75 -4.53
C ARG A 234 13.00 -35.95 -5.09
N VAL A 235 12.74 -36.99 -4.31
CA VAL A 235 11.91 -38.12 -4.79
C VAL A 235 10.45 -37.71 -4.94
N ALA A 236 9.93 -36.87 -4.03
CA ALA A 236 8.53 -36.49 -4.00
C ALA A 236 8.14 -35.33 -4.95
N GLN A 237 9.10 -34.59 -5.53
CA GLN A 237 8.86 -33.30 -6.19
C GLN A 237 7.83 -33.33 -7.32
N ASP A 238 7.59 -34.47 -7.98
CA ASP A 238 6.60 -34.60 -9.06
C ASP A 238 5.18 -34.93 -8.57
N ARG A 239 5.02 -35.12 -7.26
CA ARG A 239 3.76 -35.46 -6.59
C ARG A 239 3.29 -34.40 -5.62
N VAL A 240 4.15 -33.44 -5.30
CA VAL A 240 3.85 -32.35 -4.38
C VAL A 240 4.11 -31.03 -5.08
N LEU A 241 3.42 -29.99 -4.62
CA LEU A 241 3.74 -28.61 -4.99
C LEU A 241 4.61 -27.99 -3.89
N THR A 242 5.68 -27.32 -4.29
CA THR A 242 6.60 -26.65 -3.37
C THR A 242 6.31 -25.16 -3.28
N VAL A 243 5.97 -24.67 -2.08
CA VAL A 243 5.88 -23.24 -1.76
C VAL A 243 7.10 -22.87 -0.90
N ALA A 244 8.14 -22.34 -1.53
CA ALA A 244 9.40 -22.03 -0.87
C ALA A 244 9.47 -20.57 -0.41
N CYS A 245 9.98 -20.35 0.80
CA CYS A 245 10.45 -19.04 1.21
C CYS A 245 11.67 -18.64 0.38
N ASP A 246 11.82 -17.34 0.10
CA ASP A 246 13.00 -16.73 -0.54
C ASP A 246 14.33 -17.38 -0.13
N THR A 247 14.59 -17.47 1.18
CA THR A 247 15.79 -18.05 1.79
C THR A 247 16.05 -19.51 1.40
N ALA A 248 15.01 -20.30 1.11
CA ALA A 248 15.11 -21.73 0.78
C ALA A 248 15.31 -22.00 -0.71
N VAL A 249 14.98 -21.03 -1.59
CA VAL A 249 15.01 -21.21 -3.05
C VAL A 249 16.38 -21.67 -3.53
N ALA A 250 17.46 -21.04 -3.04
CA ALA A 250 18.82 -21.38 -3.44
C ALA A 250 19.25 -22.79 -2.98
N ALA A 251 18.82 -23.24 -1.81
CA ALA A 251 19.15 -24.56 -1.28
C ALA A 251 18.44 -25.66 -2.10
N LEU A 252 17.15 -25.47 -2.39
CA LEU A 252 16.36 -26.38 -3.23
C LEU A 252 16.92 -26.48 -4.65
N ALA A 253 17.24 -25.33 -5.27
CA ALA A 253 17.84 -25.27 -6.61
C ALA A 253 19.15 -26.06 -6.69
N ARG A 254 20.04 -25.91 -5.70
CA ARG A 254 21.32 -26.64 -5.62
C ARG A 254 21.14 -28.15 -5.43
N ALA A 255 20.10 -28.57 -4.72
CA ALA A 255 19.73 -29.96 -4.57
C ALA A 255 19.02 -30.53 -5.81
N GLY A 256 18.83 -29.73 -6.87
CA GLY A 256 18.10 -30.12 -8.07
C GLY A 256 16.61 -30.31 -7.84
N ILE A 257 16.03 -29.72 -6.79
CA ILE A 257 14.61 -29.82 -6.47
C ILE A 257 13.87 -28.68 -7.16
N ARG A 258 12.79 -29.00 -7.88
CA ARG A 258 11.93 -27.99 -8.51
C ARG A 258 11.24 -27.14 -7.43
N VAL A 259 11.30 -25.81 -7.60
CA VAL A 259 10.51 -24.86 -6.84
C VAL A 259 9.30 -24.49 -7.70
N ASP A 260 8.08 -24.66 -7.20
CA ASP A 260 6.88 -24.31 -7.97
C ASP A 260 6.43 -22.87 -7.68
N ILE A 261 6.46 -22.45 -6.41
CA ILE A 261 6.16 -21.09 -5.96
C ILE A 261 7.28 -20.59 -5.05
N ALA A 262 7.79 -19.38 -5.30
CA ALA A 262 8.74 -18.70 -4.41
C ALA A 262 8.10 -17.46 -3.79
N VAL A 263 8.15 -17.36 -2.46
CA VAL A 263 7.51 -16.28 -1.68
C VAL A 263 8.56 -15.35 -1.11
N ALA A 264 8.42 -14.04 -1.33
CA ALA A 264 9.31 -13.03 -0.76
C ALA A 264 8.53 -11.92 -0.05
N MET A 265 8.94 -11.60 1.17
CA MET A 265 8.30 -10.57 2.01
C MET A 265 9.30 -9.52 2.51
N ASP A 266 10.61 -9.82 2.51
CA ASP A 266 11.65 -8.92 3.03
C ASP A 266 11.94 -7.75 2.06
N SER A 267 11.98 -6.55 2.62
CA SER A 267 12.32 -5.28 1.94
C SER A 267 13.81 -5.03 1.75
N GLY A 268 14.68 -5.82 2.40
CA GLY A 268 16.13 -5.65 2.40
C GLY A 268 16.80 -6.07 1.10
N GLU A 269 17.91 -5.40 0.76
CA GLU A 269 18.68 -5.64 -0.46
C GLU A 269 19.15 -7.09 -0.62
N ARG A 270 19.59 -7.71 0.47
CA ARG A 270 20.08 -9.11 0.49
C ARG A 270 19.04 -10.12 0.05
N ASN A 271 17.74 -9.78 0.12
CA ASN A 271 16.69 -10.70 -0.30
C ASN A 271 16.87 -11.11 -1.78
N ARG A 272 17.33 -10.16 -2.62
CA ARG A 272 17.60 -10.42 -4.04
C ARG A 272 18.64 -11.52 -4.26
N ASP A 273 19.62 -11.66 -3.37
CA ASP A 273 20.72 -12.63 -3.53
C ASP A 273 20.25 -14.08 -3.49
N HIS A 274 19.16 -14.37 -2.76
CA HIS A 274 18.54 -15.69 -2.74
C HIS A 274 18.07 -16.12 -4.13
N PHE A 275 17.43 -15.19 -4.84
CA PHE A 275 16.90 -15.40 -6.19
C PHE A 275 18.03 -15.44 -7.23
N LEU A 276 19.05 -14.60 -7.09
CA LEU A 276 20.21 -14.60 -7.99
C LEU A 276 20.97 -15.93 -7.99
N ARG A 277 21.07 -16.59 -6.82
CA ARG A 277 21.72 -17.90 -6.68
C ARG A 277 20.88 -19.06 -7.21
N ALA A 278 19.62 -18.82 -7.55
CA ALA A 278 18.71 -19.77 -8.18
C ALA A 278 18.37 -19.38 -9.64
N ARG A 279 19.19 -18.53 -10.28
CA ARG A 279 19.02 -18.14 -11.68
C ARG A 279 18.96 -19.37 -12.59
N GLY A 280 18.02 -19.36 -13.52
CA GLY A 280 17.77 -20.46 -14.46
C GLY A 280 16.76 -21.51 -13.95
N VAL A 281 16.26 -21.37 -12.72
CA VAL A 281 15.11 -22.13 -12.23
C VAL A 281 13.84 -21.32 -12.48
N GLU A 282 12.86 -21.94 -13.13
CA GLU A 282 11.53 -21.36 -13.32
C GLU A 282 10.64 -21.68 -12.12
N PHE A 283 9.96 -20.66 -11.60
CA PHE A 283 8.96 -20.74 -10.53
C PHE A 283 8.01 -19.55 -10.64
N LEU A 284 6.85 -19.64 -9.99
CA LEU A 284 5.91 -18.53 -9.86
C LEU A 284 6.34 -17.62 -8.67
N PRO A 285 6.75 -16.35 -8.90
CA PRO A 285 7.13 -15.45 -7.82
C PRO A 285 5.90 -14.81 -7.17
N VAL A 286 5.78 -14.90 -5.85
CA VAL A 286 4.72 -14.26 -5.04
C VAL A 286 5.36 -13.28 -4.07
N PHE A 287 5.23 -11.98 -4.35
CA PHE A 287 5.91 -10.93 -3.61
C PHE A 287 4.96 -10.02 -2.84
N TYR A 288 5.37 -9.60 -1.65
CA TYR A 288 4.82 -8.39 -1.03
C TYR A 288 5.19 -7.15 -1.85
N GLY A 289 4.29 -6.17 -1.93
CA GLY A 289 4.57 -4.92 -2.64
C GLY A 289 5.79 -4.14 -2.12
N GLY A 290 6.18 -4.31 -0.85
CA GLY A 290 7.33 -3.60 -0.27
C GLY A 290 8.68 -4.32 -0.41
N VAL A 291 8.80 -5.39 -1.21
CA VAL A 291 10.09 -6.06 -1.45
C VAL A 291 11.12 -5.11 -2.06
N PHE A 292 12.40 -5.46 -1.96
CA PHE A 292 13.49 -4.65 -2.52
C PHE A 292 13.25 -4.35 -4.03
N PRO A 293 13.25 -3.08 -4.48
CA PRO A 293 12.78 -2.74 -5.82
C PRO A 293 13.53 -3.43 -6.98
N PRO A 294 14.87 -3.61 -6.93
CA PRO A 294 15.58 -4.43 -7.91
C PRO A 294 15.10 -5.89 -7.98
N LEU A 295 14.71 -6.51 -6.85
CA LEU A 295 14.14 -7.86 -6.87
C LEU A 295 12.80 -7.88 -7.63
N LEU A 296 11.90 -6.92 -7.35
CA LEU A 296 10.64 -6.85 -8.10
C LEU A 296 10.88 -6.59 -9.60
N ARG A 297 11.85 -5.74 -9.96
CA ARG A 297 12.21 -5.46 -11.35
C ARG A 297 12.72 -6.70 -12.10
N ASP A 298 13.52 -7.54 -11.45
CA ASP A 298 14.03 -8.78 -12.06
C ASP A 298 12.88 -9.74 -12.48
N TYR A 299 11.76 -9.71 -11.76
CA TYR A 299 10.59 -10.57 -11.99
C TYR A 299 9.36 -9.78 -12.41
N GLN A 300 9.54 -8.56 -12.93
CA GLN A 300 8.42 -7.64 -13.12
C GLN A 300 7.33 -8.21 -14.00
N GLU A 301 7.63 -9.09 -14.98
CA GLU A 301 6.64 -9.69 -15.89
C GLU A 301 5.92 -10.91 -15.34
N THR A 302 6.50 -11.62 -14.38
CA THR A 302 5.97 -12.89 -13.86
C THR A 302 5.46 -12.79 -12.42
N ALA A 303 5.80 -11.73 -11.70
CA ALA A 303 5.46 -11.56 -10.30
C ALA A 303 3.94 -11.46 -10.04
N TRP A 304 3.49 -12.21 -9.06
CA TRP A 304 2.18 -12.11 -8.44
C TRP A 304 2.31 -11.33 -7.13
N ILE A 305 1.36 -10.43 -6.89
CA ILE A 305 1.40 -9.56 -5.72
C ILE A 305 0.49 -10.10 -4.62
N ALA A 306 1.04 -10.18 -3.41
CA ALA A 306 0.29 -10.38 -2.19
C ALA A 306 0.19 -9.07 -1.41
N SER A 307 -0.95 -8.84 -0.77
CA SER A 307 -0.98 -7.93 0.37
C SER A 307 -0.47 -8.72 1.57
N ALA A 308 0.63 -8.28 2.16
CA ALA A 308 1.18 -8.90 3.35
C ALA A 308 1.77 -7.76 4.14
N SER A 309 1.07 -7.33 5.19
CA SER A 309 1.63 -6.29 6.02
C SER A 309 1.35 -6.55 7.48
N PRO A 310 2.38 -6.52 8.34
CA PRO A 310 2.21 -6.49 9.78
C PRO A 310 1.83 -5.07 10.26
N PHE A 311 1.52 -4.14 9.36
CA PHE A 311 1.00 -2.82 9.70
C PHE A 311 0.10 -2.39 8.55
N PRO A 312 -1.01 -1.67 8.74
CA PRO A 312 -1.81 -1.18 7.61
C PRO A 312 -1.10 -0.06 6.82
N THR A 313 0.22 0.01 6.81
CA THR A 313 1.01 1.00 6.05
C THR A 313 0.72 0.93 4.56
N ALA A 314 0.41 -0.26 4.02
CA ALA A 314 0.00 -0.39 2.62
C ALA A 314 -1.40 0.21 2.38
N GLU A 315 -2.35 0.01 3.30
CA GLU A 315 -3.70 0.58 3.26
C GLU A 315 -3.70 2.09 3.54
N LEU A 316 -2.78 2.58 4.37
CA LEU A 316 -2.58 4.01 4.64
C LEU A 316 -1.86 4.71 3.48
N LEU A 317 -0.88 4.04 2.84
CA LEU A 317 -0.27 4.53 1.62
C LEU A 317 -1.27 4.50 0.46
N GLU A 318 -2.15 3.50 0.42
CA GLU A 318 -3.27 3.43 -0.51
C GLU A 318 -4.15 4.68 -0.36
N LEU A 319 -4.58 5.07 0.84
CA LEU A 319 -5.32 6.33 1.03
C LEU A 319 -4.60 7.57 0.49
N GLU A 320 -3.28 7.64 0.67
CA GLU A 320 -2.49 8.78 0.19
C GLU A 320 -2.36 8.78 -1.34
N MET A 321 -2.18 7.61 -1.94
CA MET A 321 -1.91 7.45 -3.36
C MET A 321 -3.18 7.33 -4.22
N HIS A 322 -4.22 6.65 -3.71
CA HIS A 322 -5.44 6.25 -4.42
C HIS A 322 -6.62 5.88 -3.49
N PRO A 323 -7.83 6.43 -3.67
CA PRO A 323 -9.03 6.00 -2.94
C PRO A 323 -9.63 4.66 -3.44
N THR A 324 -8.80 3.71 -3.89
CA THR A 324 -9.26 2.41 -4.41
C THR A 324 -8.72 1.28 -3.56
N ARG A 325 -9.57 0.31 -3.18
CA ARG A 325 -9.26 -0.91 -2.38
C ARG A 325 -8.33 -1.92 -3.11
N TYR A 326 -7.29 -1.42 -3.73
CA TYR A 326 -6.36 -2.12 -4.60
C TYR A 326 -5.54 -3.19 -3.87
N PHE A 327 -4.88 -2.87 -2.75
CA PHE A 327 -4.11 -3.85 -1.97
C PHE A 327 -5.00 -4.93 -1.37
N SER A 328 -6.17 -4.56 -0.83
CA SER A 328 -7.15 -5.54 -0.36
C SER A 328 -7.62 -6.51 -1.48
N SER A 329 -7.59 -6.07 -2.74
CA SER A 329 -7.93 -6.92 -3.88
C SER A 329 -6.83 -7.94 -4.23
N LYS A 330 -5.57 -7.69 -3.86
CA LYS A 330 -4.43 -8.57 -4.19
C LYS A 330 -4.45 -9.91 -3.48
N GLY A 331 -5.06 -9.96 -2.30
CA GLY A 331 -5.12 -11.16 -1.48
C GLY A 331 -4.15 -11.05 -0.32
N ALA A 332 -4.71 -11.04 0.88
CA ALA A 332 -3.95 -10.94 2.09
C ALA A 332 -3.26 -12.27 2.40
N LEU A 333 -1.97 -12.23 2.73
CA LEU A 333 -1.21 -13.33 3.32
C LEU A 333 -0.77 -12.98 4.74
N VAL A 334 -0.64 -14.00 5.59
CA VAL A 334 -0.15 -13.87 6.96
C VAL A 334 1.37 -13.73 6.96
N LEU A 335 1.90 -12.78 7.73
CA LEU A 335 3.34 -12.61 7.97
C LEU A 335 3.60 -12.42 9.46
N ASN A 336 3.98 -13.51 10.14
CA ASN A 336 4.28 -13.55 11.56
C ASN A 336 5.80 -13.57 11.79
N GLN A 337 6.53 -12.50 11.45
CA GLN A 337 8.01 -12.36 11.56
C GLN A 337 8.86 -13.21 10.59
N THR A 338 8.42 -14.39 10.17
CA THR A 338 9.14 -15.22 9.19
C THR A 338 8.29 -15.52 7.96
N VAL A 339 8.95 -15.63 6.81
CA VAL A 339 8.31 -16.00 5.53
C VAL A 339 7.73 -17.42 5.57
N GLY A 340 8.21 -18.28 6.48
CA GLY A 340 7.65 -19.62 6.70
C GLY A 340 6.17 -19.60 7.05
N SER A 341 5.74 -18.62 7.86
CA SER A 341 4.33 -18.42 8.19
C SER A 341 3.48 -18.02 6.97
N THR A 342 4.09 -17.33 6.01
CA THR A 342 3.47 -16.90 4.75
C THR A 342 3.39 -18.04 3.75
N ALA A 343 4.44 -18.87 3.66
CA ALA A 343 4.44 -20.06 2.82
C ALA A 343 3.35 -21.05 3.24
N LEU A 344 3.18 -21.27 4.56
CA LEU A 344 2.08 -22.08 5.09
C LEU A 344 0.69 -21.48 4.76
N ASP A 345 0.48 -20.20 5.05
CA ASP A 345 -0.81 -19.54 4.79
C ASP A 345 -1.17 -19.58 3.30
N LEU A 346 -0.18 -19.40 2.42
CA LEU A 346 -0.37 -19.53 0.99
C LEU A 346 -0.72 -20.98 0.61
N ALA A 347 -0.01 -21.99 1.10
CA ALA A 347 -0.32 -23.40 0.86
C ALA A 347 -1.77 -23.76 1.25
N LEU A 348 -2.21 -23.30 2.43
CA LEU A 348 -3.58 -23.49 2.90
C LEU A 348 -4.60 -22.75 2.02
N LYS A 349 -4.33 -21.49 1.67
CA LYS A 349 -5.24 -20.66 0.85
C LYS A 349 -5.34 -21.13 -0.59
N LEU A 350 -4.31 -21.75 -1.16
CA LEU A 350 -4.37 -22.42 -2.45
C LEU A 350 -5.31 -23.64 -2.44
N GLY A 351 -5.67 -24.14 -1.25
CA GLY A 351 -6.51 -25.32 -1.06
C GLY A 351 -5.70 -26.62 -0.88
N GLY A 352 -4.43 -26.51 -0.52
CA GLY A 352 -3.55 -27.67 -0.34
C GLY A 352 -4.09 -28.66 0.69
N SER A 353 -3.99 -29.95 0.38
CA SER A 353 -4.33 -31.04 1.28
C SER A 353 -3.71 -32.36 0.77
N PRO A 354 -2.87 -33.04 1.55
CA PRO A 354 -2.29 -32.59 2.82
C PRO A 354 -1.27 -31.45 2.64
N VAL A 355 -0.92 -30.78 3.74
CA VAL A 355 0.16 -29.78 3.78
C VAL A 355 1.33 -30.28 4.64
N PHE A 356 2.56 -30.12 4.16
CA PHE A 356 3.79 -30.50 4.87
C PHE A 356 4.65 -29.29 5.16
N LEU A 357 5.23 -29.22 6.36
CA LEU A 357 6.20 -28.20 6.74
C LEU A 357 7.59 -28.80 6.69
N ALA A 358 8.46 -28.26 5.85
CA ALA A 358 9.85 -28.70 5.71
C ALA A 358 10.81 -27.53 5.94
N GLY A 359 11.78 -27.66 6.84
CA GLY A 359 12.73 -26.58 7.14
C GLY A 359 12.10 -25.35 7.80
N ILE A 360 10.92 -25.49 8.42
CA ILE A 360 10.29 -24.45 9.23
C ILE A 360 10.55 -24.81 10.70
N ASP A 361 11.81 -24.69 11.11
CA ASP A 361 12.25 -25.19 12.41
C ASP A 361 11.91 -24.27 13.57
N LEU A 362 11.93 -22.94 13.33
CA LEU A 362 11.65 -21.90 14.33
C LEU A 362 12.51 -22.02 15.60
N ALA A 363 13.74 -22.52 15.43
CA ALA A 363 14.66 -22.85 16.51
C ALA A 363 16.12 -22.90 16.02
N TYR A 364 17.06 -22.76 16.96
CA TYR A 364 18.49 -22.90 16.72
C TYR A 364 18.93 -24.38 16.75
N CYS A 365 18.64 -25.11 15.69
CA CYS A 365 18.96 -26.54 15.59
C CYS A 365 20.48 -26.75 15.46
N GLY A 366 21.09 -27.41 16.45
CA GLY A 366 22.56 -27.55 16.51
C GLY A 366 23.32 -26.22 16.59
N GLY A 367 22.68 -25.16 17.11
CA GLY A 367 23.25 -23.81 17.15
C GLY A 367 23.21 -23.05 15.81
N ARG A 368 22.56 -23.62 14.79
CA ARG A 368 22.35 -22.98 13.49
C ARG A 368 20.91 -22.49 13.34
N HIS A 369 20.71 -21.45 12.54
CA HIS A 369 19.38 -20.92 12.23
C HIS A 369 19.00 -21.04 10.75
N HIS A 370 19.96 -21.36 9.87
CA HIS A 370 19.71 -21.66 8.47
C HIS A 370 20.38 -22.97 8.03
N ALA A 371 19.81 -23.63 7.02
CA ALA A 371 20.41 -24.77 6.35
C ALA A 371 21.66 -24.38 5.54
N SER A 372 22.55 -25.35 5.34
CA SER A 372 23.65 -25.26 4.39
C SER A 372 23.13 -25.01 2.98
N GLY A 373 23.93 -24.31 2.18
CA GLY A 373 23.51 -23.91 0.85
C GLY A 373 22.45 -22.79 0.83
N THR A 374 22.22 -22.08 1.93
CA THR A 374 21.58 -20.75 1.92
C THR A 374 22.63 -19.65 1.68
N ILE A 375 22.25 -18.37 1.80
CA ILE A 375 23.25 -17.27 1.79
C ILE A 375 23.91 -17.04 3.14
N TYR A 376 23.35 -17.64 4.21
CA TYR A 376 23.80 -17.48 5.59
C TYR A 376 24.72 -18.61 6.06
N ASP A 377 25.04 -19.55 5.17
CA ASP A 377 25.92 -20.68 5.46
C ASP A 377 27.28 -20.20 5.99
N GLY A 378 27.66 -20.68 7.18
CA GLY A 378 28.90 -20.31 7.87
C GLY A 378 28.89 -18.96 8.62
N SER A 379 27.74 -18.26 8.71
CA SER A 379 27.63 -16.94 9.39
C SER A 379 27.05 -16.99 10.81
N ASP A 380 26.80 -18.18 11.34
CA ASP A 380 26.01 -18.36 12.57
C ASP A 380 26.86 -18.17 13.83
N GLN A 381 26.57 -17.09 14.58
CA GLN A 381 27.09 -16.87 15.94
C GLN A 381 25.93 -16.97 16.94
N PHE A 382 25.51 -18.19 17.25
CA PHE A 382 24.50 -18.42 18.28
C PHE A 382 25.14 -18.47 19.68
N SER A 383 24.60 -17.69 20.62
CA SER A 383 24.91 -17.80 22.04
C SER A 383 23.64 -17.89 22.87
N ARG A 384 23.53 -18.95 23.68
CA ARG A 384 22.42 -19.17 24.62
C ARG A 384 22.30 -18.09 25.70
N SER A 385 23.35 -17.30 25.93
CA SER A 385 23.36 -16.22 26.92
C SER A 385 22.88 -14.87 26.38
N GLN A 386 22.51 -14.78 25.10
CA GLN A 386 21.97 -13.54 24.55
C GLN A 386 20.55 -13.27 25.09
N PRO A 387 20.23 -12.02 25.45
CA PRO A 387 18.87 -11.61 25.77
C PRO A 387 17.91 -11.94 24.61
N GLY A 388 16.68 -12.36 24.93
CA GLY A 388 15.66 -12.71 23.93
C GLY A 388 15.76 -14.13 23.36
N VAL A 389 16.56 -15.00 23.99
CA VAL A 389 16.59 -16.44 23.72
C VAL A 389 15.68 -17.18 24.71
N PHE A 390 14.85 -18.07 24.20
CA PHE A 390 13.90 -18.90 24.95
C PHE A 390 14.13 -20.37 24.64
N GLU A 391 13.59 -21.26 25.47
CA GLU A 391 13.53 -22.69 25.15
C GLU A 391 12.09 -23.12 24.87
N VAL A 392 11.91 -23.92 23.82
CA VAL A 392 10.62 -24.48 23.41
C VAL A 392 10.74 -25.99 23.21
N PRO A 393 9.66 -26.77 23.37
CA PRO A 393 9.69 -28.22 23.13
C PRO A 393 10.15 -28.55 21.70
N SER A 394 11.02 -29.55 21.56
CA SER A 394 11.52 -30.03 20.26
C SER A 394 10.78 -31.28 19.79
N VAL A 395 10.66 -31.46 18.47
CA VAL A 395 10.01 -32.62 17.84
C VAL A 395 10.73 -33.93 18.16
N GLU A 396 12.07 -33.93 18.28
CA GLU A 396 12.85 -35.11 18.68
C GLU A 396 12.82 -35.40 20.19
N GLY A 397 12.10 -34.58 20.96
CA GLY A 397 12.05 -34.62 22.41
C GLY A 397 13.00 -33.60 23.06
N GLY A 398 12.73 -33.28 24.33
CA GLY A 398 13.48 -32.25 25.06
C GLY A 398 13.11 -30.83 24.64
N ALA A 399 14.06 -29.90 24.75
CA ALA A 399 13.87 -28.49 24.43
C ALA A 399 14.96 -27.96 23.48
N VAL A 400 14.59 -27.01 22.63
CA VAL A 400 15.47 -26.34 21.67
C VAL A 400 15.39 -24.83 21.88
N ALA A 401 16.53 -24.15 21.70
CA ALA A 401 16.58 -22.71 21.84
C ALA A 401 15.87 -22.03 20.65
N THR A 402 15.20 -20.92 20.92
CA THR A 402 14.51 -20.07 19.95
C THR A 402 14.70 -18.60 20.31
N CYS A 403 14.31 -17.67 19.44
CA CYS A 403 14.35 -16.23 19.71
C CYS A 403 12.95 -15.63 19.63
N THR A 404 12.79 -14.36 20.03
CA THR A 404 11.50 -13.65 19.96
C THR A 404 10.83 -13.71 18.59
N ALA A 405 11.59 -13.49 17.50
CA ALA A 405 11.02 -13.54 16.15
C ALA A 405 10.45 -14.93 15.83
N PHE A 406 11.19 -15.99 16.14
CA PHE A 406 10.77 -17.37 15.91
C PHE A 406 9.63 -17.79 16.84
N LEU A 407 9.61 -17.32 18.09
CA LEU A 407 8.51 -17.57 19.02
C LEU A 407 7.19 -16.92 18.54
N ILE A 408 7.25 -15.69 18.01
CA ILE A 408 6.10 -15.04 17.37
C ILE A 408 5.63 -15.85 16.16
N SER A 409 6.56 -16.29 15.31
CA SER A 409 6.25 -17.17 14.17
C SER A 409 5.61 -18.49 14.62
N LEU A 410 6.12 -19.10 15.69
CA LEU A 410 5.64 -20.38 16.23
C LEU A 410 4.20 -20.28 16.72
N LEU A 411 3.91 -19.23 17.50
CA LEU A 411 2.55 -18.95 17.97
C LEU A 411 1.59 -18.71 16.80
N GLY A 412 2.04 -17.91 15.82
CA GLY A 412 1.26 -17.62 14.62
C GLY A 412 0.97 -18.87 13.78
N ILE A 413 2.01 -19.64 13.45
CA ILE A 413 1.88 -20.89 12.68
C ILE A 413 1.00 -21.90 13.43
N THR A 414 1.18 -22.06 14.74
CA THR A 414 0.30 -22.89 15.59
C THR A 414 -1.16 -22.47 15.46
N HIS A 415 -1.45 -21.17 15.47
CA HIS A 415 -2.80 -20.67 15.26
C HIS A 415 -3.31 -20.94 13.84
N GLN A 416 -2.47 -20.84 12.80
CA GLN A 416 -2.87 -21.24 11.43
C GLN A 416 -3.22 -22.73 11.35
N VAL A 417 -2.40 -23.59 11.96
CA VAL A 417 -2.60 -25.04 11.95
C VAL A 417 -3.87 -25.43 12.70
N ARG A 418 -4.14 -24.84 13.87
CA ARG A 418 -5.38 -25.09 14.63
C ARG A 418 -6.65 -24.68 13.86
N LEU A 419 -6.55 -23.67 13.00
CA LEU A 419 -7.65 -23.22 12.14
C LEU A 419 -7.72 -23.94 10.80
N ALA A 420 -6.71 -24.75 10.47
CA ALA A 420 -6.69 -25.51 9.22
C ALA A 420 -7.76 -26.62 9.28
N SER A 421 -8.47 -26.79 8.17
CA SER A 421 -9.45 -27.88 8.01
C SER A 421 -8.85 -29.13 7.34
N VAL A 422 -7.53 -29.13 7.14
CA VAL A 422 -6.78 -30.15 6.41
C VAL A 422 -5.61 -30.64 7.26
N PRO A 423 -5.10 -31.86 7.04
CA PRO A 423 -3.91 -32.35 7.70
C PRO A 423 -2.69 -31.46 7.42
N VAL A 424 -2.00 -31.04 8.49
CA VAL A 424 -0.71 -30.36 8.41
C VAL A 424 0.33 -31.19 9.15
N TYR A 425 1.42 -31.57 8.48
CA TYR A 425 2.49 -32.40 9.04
C TYR A 425 3.75 -31.57 9.30
N ASN A 426 4.31 -31.67 10.50
CA ASN A 426 5.60 -31.04 10.81
C ASN A 426 6.75 -32.03 10.56
N LEU A 427 7.55 -31.81 9.51
CA LEU A 427 8.65 -32.71 9.16
C LEU A 427 10.00 -32.31 9.79
N SER A 428 10.07 -31.14 10.42
CA SER A 428 11.29 -30.59 11.02
C SER A 428 11.66 -31.33 12.31
N ARG A 429 12.61 -32.28 12.22
CA ARG A 429 12.97 -33.20 13.31
C ARG A 429 13.52 -32.52 14.58
N GLN A 430 14.42 -31.56 14.42
CA GLN A 430 15.07 -30.85 15.54
C GLN A 430 14.37 -29.53 15.89
N GLY A 431 13.39 -29.13 15.08
CA GLY A 431 12.67 -27.87 15.22
C GLY A 431 11.71 -27.87 16.41
N ALA A 432 11.07 -26.72 16.61
CA ALA A 432 10.03 -26.54 17.60
C ALA A 432 8.78 -27.38 17.28
N ILE A 433 8.12 -27.89 18.34
CA ILE A 433 6.80 -28.49 18.20
C ILE A 433 5.79 -27.42 17.81
N ILE A 434 5.08 -27.65 16.70
CA ILE A 434 3.95 -26.83 16.24
C ILE A 434 2.68 -27.53 16.70
N GLU A 435 1.97 -26.94 17.66
CA GLU A 435 0.80 -27.57 18.25
C GLU A 435 -0.34 -27.71 17.23
N GLY A 436 -0.99 -28.88 17.20
CA GLY A 436 -2.03 -29.22 16.23
C GLY A 436 -1.49 -29.80 14.91
N ALA A 437 -0.19 -29.68 14.62
CA ALA A 437 0.42 -30.37 13.49
C ALA A 437 0.62 -31.86 13.82
N MET A 438 0.44 -32.72 12.81
CA MET A 438 0.67 -34.15 12.90
C MET A 438 2.17 -34.49 12.90
N GLY A 439 2.50 -35.68 13.40
CA GLY A 439 3.87 -36.07 13.68
C GLY A 439 4.72 -36.30 12.43
N ARG A 440 6.03 -36.10 12.56
CA ARG A 440 7.01 -36.30 11.47
C ARG A 440 6.92 -37.69 10.85
N SER A 441 6.87 -38.74 11.67
CA SER A 441 6.86 -40.13 11.19
C SER A 441 5.64 -40.41 10.30
N GLU A 442 4.46 -39.92 10.69
CA GLU A 442 3.23 -40.03 9.91
C GLU A 442 3.35 -39.24 8.60
N GLY A 443 3.87 -38.01 8.66
CA GLY A 443 4.04 -37.16 7.49
C GLY A 443 4.99 -37.75 6.44
N LEU A 444 6.08 -38.41 6.88
CA LEU A 444 6.99 -39.11 5.97
C LEU A 444 6.34 -40.30 5.29
N LEU A 445 5.55 -41.10 6.02
CA LEU A 445 4.80 -42.21 5.43
C LEU A 445 3.81 -41.72 4.37
N VAL A 446 3.06 -40.65 4.66
CA VAL A 446 2.13 -40.06 3.68
C VAL A 446 2.87 -39.54 2.45
N LEU A 447 4.03 -38.90 2.62
CA LEU A 447 4.87 -38.47 1.48
C LEU A 447 5.34 -39.65 0.63
N GLU A 448 5.79 -40.74 1.26
CA GLU A 448 6.19 -41.96 0.57
C GLU A 448 5.01 -42.57 -0.22
N GLU A 449 3.82 -42.66 0.37
CA GLU A 449 2.62 -43.18 -0.29
C GLU A 449 2.24 -42.37 -1.54
N LEU A 450 2.37 -41.03 -1.49
CA LEU A 450 2.10 -40.15 -2.65
C LEU A 450 3.01 -40.47 -3.84
N THR A 451 4.27 -40.84 -3.60
CA THR A 451 5.21 -41.22 -4.66
C THR A 451 4.75 -42.44 -5.46
N GLY A 452 4.06 -43.37 -4.81
CA GLY A 452 3.54 -44.60 -5.44
C GLY A 452 2.25 -44.43 -6.25
N SER A 453 1.55 -43.29 -6.16
CA SER A 453 0.20 -43.12 -6.75
C SER A 453 0.19 -42.48 -8.14
N ALA A 454 -0.54 -43.02 -9.12
CA ALA A 454 -0.64 -42.42 -10.47
C ALA A 454 -1.66 -41.27 -10.52
N SER A 455 -1.25 -40.05 -10.16
CA SER A 455 -2.06 -38.83 -10.33
C SER A 455 -1.37 -37.81 -11.26
N GLU A 456 -2.14 -36.87 -11.81
CA GLU A 456 -1.60 -35.71 -12.52
C GLU A 456 -0.66 -34.91 -11.61
N ALA A 457 0.46 -34.43 -12.15
CA ALA A 457 1.47 -33.69 -11.40
C ALA A 457 0.91 -32.32 -10.95
N PRO A 458 0.92 -31.99 -9.64
CA PRO A 458 0.38 -30.72 -9.13
C PRO A 458 0.96 -29.46 -9.78
N ALA A 459 2.22 -29.52 -10.23
CA ALA A 459 2.89 -28.42 -10.94
C ALA A 459 2.20 -28.05 -12.26
N HIS A 460 1.74 -29.04 -13.03
CA HIS A 460 1.02 -28.79 -14.29
C HIS A 460 -0.34 -28.11 -14.04
N ARG A 461 -1.02 -28.51 -12.96
CA ARG A 461 -2.25 -27.87 -12.51
C ARG A 461 -2.01 -26.42 -12.08
N LEU A 462 -0.93 -26.14 -11.35
CA LEU A 462 -0.56 -24.76 -10.98
C LEU A 462 -0.41 -23.87 -12.22
N GLN A 463 0.38 -24.31 -13.20
CA GLN A 463 0.60 -23.53 -14.43
C GLN A 463 -0.73 -23.30 -15.17
N SER A 464 -1.53 -24.35 -15.32
CA SER A 464 -2.84 -24.27 -15.98
C SER A 464 -3.79 -23.28 -15.29
N GLU A 465 -3.84 -23.28 -13.96
CA GLU A 465 -4.67 -22.36 -13.18
C GLU A 465 -4.16 -20.92 -13.19
N ALA A 466 -2.83 -20.74 -13.19
CA ALA A 466 -2.20 -19.43 -13.35
C ALA A 466 -2.50 -18.84 -14.73
N ASP A 467 -2.35 -19.63 -15.80
CA ASP A 467 -2.67 -19.22 -17.16
C ASP A 467 -4.17 -18.91 -17.31
N LEU A 468 -5.04 -19.71 -16.70
CA LEU A 468 -6.47 -19.45 -16.68
C LEU A 468 -6.80 -18.14 -15.97
N ALA A 469 -6.22 -17.90 -14.79
CA ALA A 469 -6.41 -16.66 -14.04
C ALA A 469 -5.86 -15.42 -14.78
N LEU A 470 -4.76 -15.56 -15.54
CA LEU A 470 -4.25 -14.51 -16.42
C LEU A 470 -5.17 -14.27 -17.63
N ARG A 471 -5.72 -15.34 -18.24
CA ARG A 471 -6.71 -15.20 -19.33
C ARG A 471 -7.98 -14.52 -18.86
N GLU A 472 -8.45 -14.81 -17.65
CA GLU A 472 -9.59 -14.13 -17.03
C GLU A 472 -9.35 -12.63 -16.80
N LEU A 473 -8.09 -12.20 -16.61
CA LEU A 473 -7.71 -10.79 -16.53
C LEU A 473 -7.75 -10.10 -17.90
N CYS A 474 -7.38 -10.82 -18.96
CA CYS A 474 -7.38 -10.32 -20.34
C CYS A 474 -8.76 -10.36 -21.01
N GLN A 475 -9.74 -11.06 -20.42
CA GLN A 475 -11.10 -11.09 -20.93
C GLN A 475 -11.90 -9.87 -20.44
N PRO A 476 -12.66 -9.19 -21.33
CA PRO A 476 -13.61 -8.18 -20.87
C PRO A 476 -14.60 -8.84 -19.91
N PRO A 477 -14.97 -8.19 -18.79
CA PRO A 477 -15.84 -8.79 -17.80
C PRO A 477 -17.14 -9.26 -18.46
N ARG A 478 -17.48 -10.54 -18.31
CA ARG A 478 -18.75 -11.08 -18.82
C ARG A 478 -19.89 -10.28 -18.20
N GLU A 479 -20.67 -9.61 -19.04
CA GLU A 479 -21.91 -8.95 -18.66
C GLU A 479 -22.77 -9.93 -17.85
N ARG A 480 -22.87 -9.73 -16.54
CA ARG A 480 -24.04 -10.22 -15.82
C ARG A 480 -25.21 -9.44 -16.42
N ARG A 481 -26.05 -10.13 -17.19
CA ARG A 481 -27.33 -9.61 -17.69
C ARG A 481 -28.22 -9.24 -16.49
N ALA A 482 -28.02 -8.06 -15.95
CA ALA A 482 -29.06 -7.34 -15.22
C ALA A 482 -29.92 -6.65 -16.28
N GLY A 483 -31.20 -7.01 -16.35
CA GLY A 483 -32.14 -6.46 -17.31
C GLY A 483 -32.15 -4.94 -17.25
N ARG A 484 -31.86 -4.29 -18.39
CA ARG A 484 -32.07 -2.86 -18.58
C ARG A 484 -33.57 -2.56 -18.57
N ARG A 485 -33.97 -1.57 -17.76
CA ARG A 485 -34.78 -0.47 -18.29
C ARG A 485 -33.98 0.80 -18.06
N ALA A 486 -33.46 1.35 -19.16
CA ALA A 486 -33.02 2.73 -19.22
C ALA A 486 -34.18 3.53 -19.81
N SER A 487 -34.68 4.51 -19.05
CA SER A 487 -35.41 5.64 -19.61
C SER A 487 -35.36 6.78 -18.60
N ASP A 488 -34.61 7.80 -19.02
CA ASP A 488 -34.91 9.22 -18.91
C ASP A 488 -34.75 10.01 -17.61
N SER A 489 -34.19 11.20 -17.84
CA SER A 489 -34.27 12.46 -17.10
C SER A 489 -33.30 12.68 -15.93
N VAL A 490 -32.15 13.27 -16.29
CA VAL A 490 -31.39 14.17 -15.42
C VAL A 490 -32.07 15.55 -15.41
N GLY A 491 -32.33 16.04 -14.21
CA GLY A 491 -32.63 17.43 -13.85
C GLY A 491 -33.51 17.49 -12.60
N PRO A 492 -33.37 18.46 -11.69
CA PRO A 492 -32.68 19.75 -11.81
C PRO A 492 -31.68 20.01 -10.68
N ASP A 493 -30.50 20.57 -10.98
CA ASP A 493 -29.79 21.54 -10.13
C ASP A 493 -28.48 21.98 -10.85
N GLY A 494 -28.57 23.06 -11.62
CA GLY A 494 -27.43 23.95 -11.90
C GLY A 494 -26.47 23.65 -13.07
N VAL A 495 -26.72 22.67 -13.94
CA VAL A 495 -25.84 22.40 -15.11
C VAL A 495 -26.43 23.04 -16.37
N GLY A 496 -25.71 24.00 -16.98
CA GLY A 496 -26.06 24.58 -18.28
C GLY A 496 -26.19 23.51 -19.37
N ARG A 497 -27.06 23.73 -20.36
CA ARG A 497 -27.23 22.77 -21.46
C ARG A 497 -26.03 22.86 -22.41
N TRP A 498 -25.41 21.72 -22.70
CA TRP A 498 -24.29 21.63 -23.65
C TRP A 498 -24.84 21.31 -25.06
N ARG A 499 -24.32 21.96 -26.11
CA ARG A 499 -24.65 21.72 -27.52
C ARG A 499 -23.62 20.78 -28.18
N GLY A 500 -24.09 20.11 -29.23
CA GLY A 500 -23.49 18.93 -29.88
C GLY A 500 -22.04 19.03 -30.36
N GLU A 501 -21.57 17.91 -30.92
CA GLU A 501 -20.15 17.65 -31.19
C GLU A 501 -19.47 18.69 -32.10
N LEU A 502 -18.22 19.02 -31.75
CA LEU A 502 -17.31 19.78 -32.61
C LEU A 502 -16.93 18.95 -33.84
N ALA A 503 -17.18 19.49 -35.04
CA ALA A 503 -16.86 18.81 -36.28
C ALA A 503 -15.36 18.43 -36.37
N PRO A 504 -15.02 17.20 -36.80
CA PRO A 504 -13.63 16.74 -36.88
C PRO A 504 -12.70 17.66 -37.68
N SER A 505 -13.20 18.27 -38.77
CA SER A 505 -12.45 19.22 -39.60
C SER A 505 -12.08 20.50 -38.86
N THR A 506 -12.98 21.01 -38.02
CA THR A 506 -12.74 22.20 -37.18
C THR A 506 -11.67 21.92 -36.12
N ARG A 507 -11.73 20.75 -35.48
CA ARG A 507 -10.73 20.33 -34.48
C ARG A 507 -9.34 20.20 -35.10
N LEU A 508 -9.26 19.60 -36.28
CA LEU A 508 -8.01 19.43 -37.01
C LEU A 508 -7.38 20.78 -37.37
N SER A 509 -8.19 21.72 -37.87
CA SER A 509 -7.73 23.07 -38.22
C SER A 509 -7.25 23.85 -36.99
N MET A 510 -7.96 23.77 -35.86
CA MET A 510 -7.54 24.40 -34.61
C MET A 510 -6.23 23.80 -34.07
N ALA A 511 -6.11 22.48 -34.07
CA ALA A 511 -4.90 21.81 -33.62
C ALA A 511 -3.70 22.16 -34.51
N GLN A 512 -3.88 22.21 -35.84
CA GLN A 512 -2.83 22.63 -36.77
C GLN A 512 -2.34 24.05 -36.48
N ALA A 513 -3.25 25.01 -36.29
CA ALA A 513 -2.88 26.39 -35.94
C ALA A 513 -2.15 26.48 -34.59
N ASN A 514 -2.58 25.73 -33.58
CA ASN A 514 -1.90 25.66 -32.30
C ASN A 514 -0.53 24.97 -32.38
N LEU A 515 -0.38 23.95 -33.22
CA LEU A 515 0.89 23.26 -33.45
C LEU A 515 1.91 24.16 -34.15
N GLU A 516 1.49 25.01 -35.08
CA GLU A 516 2.36 26.03 -35.68
C GLU A 516 2.93 26.98 -34.63
N VAL A 517 2.09 27.45 -33.70
CA VAL A 517 2.54 28.31 -32.60
C VAL A 517 3.46 27.55 -31.64
N LEU A 518 3.09 26.31 -31.28
CA LEU A 518 3.88 25.46 -30.39
C LEU A 518 5.27 25.17 -30.98
N ALA A 519 5.35 24.90 -32.29
CA ALA A 519 6.59 24.57 -33.00
C ALA A 519 7.63 25.71 -32.92
N GLY A 520 7.18 26.96 -32.80
CA GLY A 520 8.07 28.12 -32.68
C GLY A 520 8.93 28.14 -31.41
N ARG A 521 8.46 27.52 -30.31
CA ARG A 521 9.17 27.49 -29.01
C ARG A 521 9.52 26.08 -28.55
N TRP A 522 8.72 25.09 -28.95
CA TRP A 522 8.85 23.68 -28.57
C TRP A 522 8.69 22.78 -29.82
N PRO A 523 9.70 22.75 -30.72
CA PRO A 523 9.61 22.03 -31.99
C PRO A 523 9.49 20.51 -31.82
N GLU A 524 10.15 19.93 -30.82
CA GLU A 524 10.09 18.48 -30.57
C GLU A 524 8.69 18.02 -30.11
N PRO A 525 8.05 18.65 -29.10
CA PRO A 525 6.64 18.38 -28.79
C PRO A 525 5.70 18.57 -29.98
N ALA A 526 5.87 19.65 -30.76
CA ALA A 526 5.03 19.91 -31.93
C ALA A 526 5.15 18.81 -32.99
N LYS A 527 6.37 18.33 -33.25
CA LYS A 527 6.63 17.21 -34.17
C LYS A 527 6.00 15.90 -33.67
N ALA A 528 6.12 15.61 -32.37
CA ALA A 528 5.53 14.42 -31.75
C ALA A 528 3.99 14.42 -31.84
N LEU A 529 3.36 15.59 -31.71
CA LEU A 529 1.91 15.75 -31.81
C LEU A 529 1.41 15.70 -33.27
N ALA A 530 2.17 16.26 -34.22
CA ALA A 530 1.81 16.24 -35.64
C ALA A 530 1.66 14.81 -36.19
N GLY A 531 2.44 13.85 -35.68
CA GLY A 531 2.33 12.43 -36.03
C GLY A 531 1.08 11.72 -35.50
N ARG A 532 0.25 12.39 -34.68
CA ARG A 532 -0.89 11.80 -33.95
C ARG A 532 -2.24 12.43 -34.29
N LEU A 533 -2.31 13.27 -35.33
CA LEU A 533 -3.51 14.03 -35.69
C LEU A 533 -4.77 13.17 -35.96
N SER A 534 -4.62 11.87 -36.26
CA SER A 534 -5.73 10.93 -36.41
C SER A 534 -6.60 10.81 -35.15
N ILE A 535 -6.03 11.03 -33.96
CA ILE A 535 -6.78 11.02 -32.68
C ILE A 535 -7.92 12.04 -32.69
N LEU A 536 -7.73 13.19 -33.36
CA LEU A 536 -8.74 14.25 -33.46
C LEU A 536 -9.89 13.90 -34.41
N GLN A 537 -9.74 12.86 -35.23
CA GLN A 537 -10.79 12.33 -36.10
C GLN A 537 -11.50 11.16 -35.44
N GLU A 538 -10.74 10.25 -34.83
CA GLU A 538 -11.24 8.98 -34.29
C GLU A 538 -11.87 9.10 -32.90
N GLY A 539 -11.45 10.09 -32.09
CA GLY A 539 -11.92 10.19 -30.71
C GLY A 539 -11.44 9.07 -29.80
N VAL A 540 -10.42 8.33 -30.23
CA VAL A 540 -9.83 7.23 -29.48
C VAL A 540 -8.40 7.61 -29.09
N LEU A 541 -8.14 7.63 -27.79
CA LEU A 541 -6.83 7.88 -27.17
C LEU A 541 -5.91 6.65 -27.27
N GLU A 542 -4.61 6.81 -27.00
CA GLU A 542 -3.62 5.73 -27.17
C GLU A 542 -3.92 4.49 -26.29
N ARG A 543 -4.61 4.68 -25.15
CA ARG A 543 -5.04 3.60 -24.25
C ARG A 543 -6.40 2.98 -24.62
N GLY A 544 -7.01 3.42 -25.73
CA GLY A 544 -8.35 3.00 -26.16
C GLY A 544 -9.49 3.66 -25.39
N GLU A 545 -9.19 4.73 -24.65
CA GLU A 545 -10.19 5.60 -24.02
C GLU A 545 -10.91 6.40 -25.11
N ARG A 546 -12.18 6.72 -24.91
CA ARG A 546 -12.97 7.54 -25.83
C ARG A 546 -13.03 8.97 -25.31
N CYS A 547 -12.87 9.93 -26.20
CA CYS A 547 -13.04 11.33 -25.90
C CYS A 547 -14.27 11.87 -26.62
N GLU A 548 -15.15 12.53 -25.88
CA GLU A 548 -16.28 13.30 -26.41
C GLU A 548 -16.04 14.80 -26.21
N TRP A 549 -16.50 15.59 -27.19
CA TRP A 549 -16.34 17.03 -27.23
C TRP A 549 -17.68 17.71 -27.35
N SER A 550 -17.89 18.74 -26.55
CA SER A 550 -19.08 19.58 -26.63
C SER A 550 -18.72 21.04 -26.39
N ARG A 551 -19.64 21.95 -26.69
CA ARG A 551 -19.57 23.34 -26.23
C ARG A 551 -20.80 23.65 -25.38
N ASP A 552 -20.67 24.48 -24.36
CA ASP A 552 -21.87 25.00 -23.66
C ASP A 552 -22.62 26.03 -24.51
N GLU A 553 -23.73 26.51 -23.97
CA GLU A 553 -24.49 27.66 -24.47
C GLU A 553 -23.67 28.96 -24.58
N GLU A 554 -22.61 29.12 -23.78
CA GLU A 554 -21.69 30.26 -23.78
C GLU A 554 -20.53 30.09 -24.79
N GLY A 555 -20.46 28.92 -25.45
CA GLY A 555 -19.46 28.57 -26.44
C GLY A 555 -18.13 28.02 -25.86
N TYR A 556 -18.02 27.76 -24.57
CA TYR A 556 -16.80 27.19 -23.97
C TYR A 556 -16.67 25.68 -24.29
N PRO A 557 -15.47 25.22 -24.70
CA PRO A 557 -15.21 23.82 -24.97
C PRO A 557 -15.27 22.99 -23.69
N ARG A 558 -15.85 21.79 -23.81
CA ARG A 558 -15.85 20.73 -22.81
C ARG A 558 -15.33 19.44 -23.42
N MET A 559 -14.54 18.75 -22.63
CA MET A 559 -13.95 17.46 -22.95
C MET A 559 -14.36 16.43 -21.90
N LEU A 560 -14.90 15.30 -22.37
CA LEU A 560 -15.28 14.16 -21.55
C LEU A 560 -14.47 12.94 -21.99
N ILE A 561 -13.62 12.42 -21.11
CA ILE A 561 -12.84 11.21 -21.35
C ILE A 561 -13.55 10.04 -20.68
N MET A 562 -13.75 8.96 -21.41
CA MET A 562 -14.40 7.76 -20.93
C MET A 562 -13.54 6.52 -21.16
N ASP A 563 -13.67 5.54 -20.27
CA ASP A 563 -13.09 4.23 -20.47
C ASP A 563 -13.80 3.49 -21.62
N ARG A 564 -13.27 2.30 -21.98
CA ARG A 564 -13.86 1.45 -23.02
C ARG A 564 -15.29 0.98 -22.72
N ASN A 565 -15.74 1.10 -21.48
CA ASN A 565 -17.06 0.71 -21.01
C ASN A 565 -18.05 1.90 -20.96
N GLY A 566 -17.60 3.11 -21.33
CA GLY A 566 -18.41 4.33 -21.29
C GLY A 566 -18.46 5.00 -19.91
N HIS A 567 -17.62 4.60 -18.94
CA HIS A 567 -17.51 5.30 -17.66
C HIS A 567 -16.65 6.54 -17.82
N THR A 568 -17.14 7.69 -17.34
CA THR A 568 -16.37 8.93 -17.30
C THR A 568 -15.13 8.78 -16.40
N LEU A 569 -13.97 8.96 -17.01
CA LEU A 569 -12.66 9.00 -16.34
C LEU A 569 -12.27 10.43 -15.97
N ALA A 570 -12.59 11.40 -16.82
CA ALA A 570 -12.27 12.81 -16.61
C ALA A 570 -13.25 13.73 -17.35
N GLU A 571 -13.47 14.92 -16.78
CA GLU A 571 -14.30 15.98 -17.36
C GLU A 571 -13.58 17.33 -17.23
N THR A 572 -13.54 18.15 -18.28
CA THR A 572 -12.88 19.47 -18.26
C THR A 572 -13.56 20.47 -19.18
N PRO A 573 -13.90 21.68 -18.70
CA PRO A 573 -13.93 22.09 -17.29
C PRO A 573 -15.00 21.31 -16.50
N ALA A 574 -14.87 21.21 -15.18
CA ALA A 574 -15.83 20.48 -14.33
C ALA A 574 -17.10 21.30 -14.01
N VAL A 575 -17.11 22.57 -14.40
CA VAL A 575 -18.21 23.52 -14.20
C VAL A 575 -18.59 24.18 -15.52
N ALA A 576 -19.83 24.65 -15.64
CA ALA A 576 -20.32 25.30 -16.85
C ALA A 576 -19.44 26.50 -17.28
N ASN A 577 -19.07 27.38 -16.36
CA ASN A 577 -18.20 28.51 -16.68
C ASN A 577 -16.76 28.28 -16.17
N PRO A 578 -15.77 28.01 -17.04
CA PRO A 578 -14.40 27.69 -16.63
C PRO A 578 -13.73 28.83 -15.85
N TRP A 579 -14.11 30.09 -16.10
CA TRP A 579 -13.53 31.24 -15.40
C TRP A 579 -13.97 31.36 -13.95
N ARG A 580 -15.01 30.66 -13.53
CA ARG A 580 -15.39 30.56 -12.11
C ARG A 580 -14.37 29.72 -11.35
N GLU A 581 -14.02 28.55 -11.87
CA GLU A 581 -12.99 27.65 -11.31
C GLU A 581 -11.60 28.31 -11.31
N VAL A 582 -11.25 29.00 -12.41
CA VAL A 582 -9.98 29.76 -12.51
C VAL A 582 -9.88 30.89 -11.48
N ARG A 583 -10.99 31.60 -11.20
CA ARG A 583 -10.99 32.70 -10.21
C ARG A 583 -10.70 32.18 -8.80
N GLU A 584 -11.29 31.07 -8.39
CA GLU A 584 -11.02 30.45 -7.09
C GLU A 584 -9.54 30.05 -6.93
N TRP A 585 -8.88 29.61 -8.00
CA TRP A 585 -7.47 29.19 -7.98
C TRP A 585 -6.49 30.35 -7.98
N THR A 586 -6.86 31.44 -8.66
CA THR A 586 -6.01 32.62 -8.86
C THR A 586 -6.21 33.67 -7.76
N SER A 587 -7.33 33.64 -7.03
CA SER A 587 -7.66 34.57 -5.94
C SER A 587 -7.16 34.17 -4.55
N ALA A 588 -6.60 32.97 -4.37
CA ALA A 588 -6.08 32.54 -3.07
C ALA A 588 -4.96 33.51 -2.59
N PRO A 589 -5.05 34.09 -1.38
CA PRO A 589 -4.07 35.06 -0.90
C PRO A 589 -2.71 34.40 -0.75
N SER A 590 -1.75 34.87 -1.56
CA SER A 590 -0.33 34.59 -1.43
C SER A 590 0.22 35.34 -0.22
N GLY A 591 -0.17 34.95 0.99
CA GLY A 591 0.54 35.40 2.19
C GLY A 591 1.97 34.89 2.11
N ASP A 592 2.95 35.78 1.94
CA ASP A 592 4.42 35.58 2.02
C ASP A 592 5.02 34.27 1.44
N ARG A 593 4.36 33.61 0.49
CA ARG A 593 4.84 32.36 -0.12
C ARG A 593 5.64 32.65 -1.37
N GLN A 594 6.96 32.80 -1.20
CA GLN A 594 7.96 32.93 -2.26
C GLN A 594 8.34 31.53 -2.79
N GLY A 595 7.98 31.18 -4.04
CA GLY A 595 8.24 29.86 -4.65
C GLY A 595 8.08 29.82 -6.18
N LEU A 596 8.57 28.77 -6.84
CA LEU A 596 8.49 28.57 -8.31
C LEU A 596 7.10 28.08 -8.74
N PRO A 597 6.31 28.87 -9.50
CA PRO A 597 4.95 28.49 -9.90
C PRO A 597 4.98 27.38 -10.95
N THR A 598 4.43 26.20 -10.61
CA THR A 598 4.37 25.03 -11.50
C THR A 598 2.96 24.45 -11.57
N VAL A 599 2.52 24.10 -12.79
CA VAL A 599 1.21 23.53 -13.10
C VAL A 599 1.39 22.15 -13.76
N LEU A 600 0.54 21.20 -13.38
CA LEU A 600 0.46 19.90 -14.01
C LEU A 600 -0.72 19.86 -14.99
N GLY A 601 -0.43 19.50 -16.23
CA GLY A 601 -1.38 19.43 -17.33
C GLY A 601 -1.68 20.78 -17.98
N VAL A 602 -1.78 20.77 -19.30
CA VAL A 602 -2.18 21.91 -20.12
C VAL A 602 -3.70 22.05 -20.16
N GLY A 603 -4.42 20.91 -20.11
CA GLY A 603 -5.88 20.87 -20.16
C GLY A 603 -6.46 21.65 -21.35
N LEU A 604 -7.51 22.44 -21.09
CA LEU A 604 -8.11 23.34 -22.08
C LEU A 604 -7.55 24.78 -22.02
N GLY A 605 -6.52 25.04 -21.21
CA GLY A 605 -5.78 26.30 -21.18
C GLY A 605 -6.34 27.44 -20.32
N PHE A 606 -7.56 27.32 -19.78
CA PHE A 606 -8.20 28.37 -18.99
C PHE A 606 -7.42 28.76 -17.73
N HIS A 607 -6.90 27.78 -17.00
CA HIS A 607 -6.11 28.01 -15.79
C HIS A 607 -4.75 28.61 -16.09
N LEU A 608 -4.09 28.17 -17.18
CA LEU A 608 -2.83 28.76 -17.61
C LEU A 608 -2.99 30.24 -17.91
N ARG A 609 -4.06 30.60 -18.62
CA ARG A 609 -4.38 32.00 -18.91
C ARG A 609 -4.66 32.80 -17.63
N GLY A 610 -5.45 32.25 -16.71
CA GLY A 610 -5.67 32.88 -15.41
C GLY A 610 -4.39 33.10 -14.60
N PHE A 611 -3.44 32.15 -14.64
CA PHE A 611 -2.13 32.33 -14.02
C PHE A 611 -1.32 33.43 -14.68
N LEU A 612 -1.24 33.43 -16.01
CA LEU A 612 -0.49 34.44 -16.77
C LEU A 612 -1.06 35.86 -16.57
N GLU A 613 -2.35 36.00 -16.31
CA GLU A 613 -2.99 37.28 -16.00
C GLU A 613 -2.71 37.78 -14.56
N ARG A 614 -2.05 36.98 -13.70
CA ARG A 614 -1.72 37.40 -12.32
C ARG A 614 -0.63 38.47 -12.27
N PRO A 615 -0.85 39.57 -11.53
CA PRO A 615 0.19 40.56 -11.25
C PRO A 615 1.38 39.93 -10.52
N GLY A 616 2.61 40.22 -10.96
CA GLY A 616 3.85 39.76 -10.31
C GLY A 616 4.32 38.35 -10.69
N LEU A 617 3.62 37.65 -11.59
CA LEU A 617 4.09 36.37 -12.12
C LEU A 617 5.23 36.60 -13.13
N ASN A 618 6.42 36.10 -12.80
CA ASN A 618 7.62 36.23 -13.63
C ASN A 618 7.94 34.96 -14.43
N VAL A 619 7.48 33.79 -13.97
CA VAL A 619 7.72 32.49 -14.63
C VAL A 619 6.60 31.51 -14.27
N LEU A 620 6.19 30.66 -15.23
CA LEU A 620 5.21 29.59 -15.05
C LEU A 620 5.70 28.32 -15.73
N TRP A 621 5.94 27.28 -14.97
CA TRP A 621 6.26 25.96 -15.50
C TRP A 621 5.00 25.12 -15.67
N VAL A 622 4.90 24.43 -16.79
CA VAL A 622 3.81 23.51 -17.09
C VAL A 622 4.41 22.19 -17.53
N TRP A 623 3.98 21.10 -16.91
CA TRP A 623 4.32 19.75 -17.36
C TRP A 623 3.08 19.04 -17.88
N GLU A 624 3.15 18.55 -19.11
CA GLU A 624 2.10 17.74 -19.73
C GLU A 624 2.61 16.31 -19.96
N PRO A 625 2.13 15.34 -19.16
CA PRO A 625 2.55 13.95 -19.30
C PRO A 625 1.90 13.23 -20.50
N TYR A 626 0.82 13.78 -21.05
CA TYR A 626 -0.01 13.11 -22.05
C TYR A 626 -0.04 13.84 -23.40
N LEU A 627 0.68 13.27 -24.37
CA LEU A 627 0.69 13.77 -25.76
C LEU A 627 -0.69 13.72 -26.41
N ASP A 628 -1.42 12.63 -26.24
CA ASP A 628 -2.75 12.45 -26.81
C ASP A 628 -3.77 13.42 -26.18
N ARG A 629 -3.72 13.62 -24.87
CA ARG A 629 -4.60 14.59 -24.18
C ARG A 629 -4.23 16.04 -24.49
N LEU A 630 -2.94 16.36 -24.60
CA LEU A 630 -2.48 17.67 -25.07
C LEU A 630 -3.05 17.95 -26.46
N LEU A 631 -2.90 17.00 -27.38
CA LEU A 631 -3.39 17.13 -28.75
C LEU A 631 -4.89 17.42 -28.78
N ILE A 632 -5.65 16.74 -27.93
CA ILE A 632 -7.08 16.99 -27.82
C ILE A 632 -7.37 18.41 -27.33
N GLY A 633 -6.65 18.90 -26.32
CA GLY A 633 -6.75 20.28 -25.86
C GLY A 633 -6.49 21.28 -26.99
N LEU A 634 -5.46 21.04 -27.81
CA LEU A 634 -5.14 21.87 -28.98
C LEU A 634 -6.25 21.87 -30.04
N GLY A 635 -7.05 20.80 -30.14
CA GLY A 635 -8.21 20.73 -31.03
C GLY A 635 -9.48 21.39 -30.48
N ALA A 636 -9.48 21.83 -29.21
CA ALA A 636 -10.66 22.31 -28.50
C ALA A 636 -10.58 23.79 -28.09
N SER A 637 -9.38 24.29 -27.79
CA SER A 637 -9.12 25.66 -27.31
C SER A 637 -8.08 26.38 -28.17
N ASP A 638 -8.14 27.72 -28.18
CA ASP A 638 -7.08 28.56 -28.75
C ASP A 638 -5.97 28.77 -27.70
N PHE A 639 -4.76 28.27 -28.00
CA PHE A 639 -3.59 28.40 -27.14
C PHE A 639 -2.61 29.48 -27.61
N LYS A 640 -2.93 30.22 -28.68
CA LYS A 640 -2.00 31.18 -29.28
C LYS A 640 -1.47 32.20 -28.27
N THR A 641 -2.33 32.75 -27.41
CA THR A 641 -1.91 33.73 -26.40
C THR A 641 -1.10 33.09 -25.28
N VAL A 642 -1.43 31.85 -24.89
CA VAL A 642 -0.77 31.12 -23.81
C VAL A 642 0.63 30.69 -24.25
N PHE A 643 0.76 30.06 -25.42
CA PHE A 643 2.05 29.56 -25.92
C PHE A 643 3.01 30.67 -26.37
N ASN A 644 2.51 31.84 -26.73
CA ASN A 644 3.37 33.00 -27.02
C ASN A 644 3.79 33.78 -25.78
N ASP A 645 3.24 33.51 -24.59
CA ASP A 645 3.65 34.22 -23.38
C ASP A 645 5.07 33.81 -22.96
N PRO A 646 6.04 34.74 -22.93
CA PRO A 646 7.43 34.40 -22.67
C PRO A 646 7.66 33.80 -21.27
N ARG A 647 6.75 34.03 -20.32
CA ARG A 647 6.84 33.49 -18.96
C ARG A 647 6.46 32.01 -18.88
N LEU A 648 5.81 31.47 -19.89
CA LEU A 648 5.40 30.07 -19.94
C LEU A 648 6.58 29.17 -20.35
N HIS A 649 6.83 28.14 -19.56
CA HIS A 649 7.76 27.06 -19.86
C HIS A 649 7.02 25.73 -19.87
N LEU A 650 6.82 25.15 -21.05
CA LEU A 650 6.15 23.87 -21.22
C LEU A 650 7.18 22.74 -21.35
N SER A 651 6.91 21.63 -20.69
CA SER A 651 7.55 20.35 -20.91
C SER A 651 6.48 19.31 -21.25
N VAL A 652 6.69 18.57 -22.34
CA VAL A 652 5.80 17.48 -22.76
C VAL A 652 6.62 16.20 -22.72
N SER A 653 6.40 15.38 -21.70
CA SER A 653 7.11 14.12 -21.53
C SER A 653 6.32 13.18 -20.62
N PRO A 654 6.20 11.89 -20.95
CA PRO A 654 5.60 10.91 -20.04
C PRO A 654 6.47 10.64 -18.80
N SER A 655 7.74 11.08 -18.81
CA SER A 655 8.68 10.90 -17.71
C SER A 655 8.79 12.17 -16.87
N ALA A 656 8.44 12.04 -15.59
CA ALA A 656 8.67 13.09 -14.60
C ALA A 656 10.17 13.48 -14.58
N GLY A 657 11.07 12.49 -14.65
CA GLY A 657 12.52 12.69 -14.64
C GLY A 657 13.03 13.63 -15.73
N GLU A 658 12.49 13.52 -16.95
CA GLU A 658 12.87 14.41 -18.06
C GLU A 658 12.43 15.85 -17.84
N PHE A 659 11.23 16.04 -17.30
CA PHE A 659 10.76 17.37 -16.88
C PHE A 659 11.71 17.98 -15.85
N PHE A 660 12.19 17.21 -14.87
CA PHE A 660 13.13 17.71 -13.86
C PHE A 660 14.48 18.13 -14.42
N VAL A 661 15.04 17.39 -15.38
CA VAL A 661 16.29 17.78 -16.05
C VAL A 661 16.12 19.11 -16.77
N GLN A 662 14.97 19.32 -17.43
CA GLN A 662 14.67 20.56 -18.13
C GLN A 662 14.49 21.75 -17.17
N VAL A 663 13.81 21.56 -16.03
CA VAL A 663 13.66 22.59 -15.00
C VAL A 663 15.02 22.93 -14.36
N SER A 664 15.78 21.91 -13.98
CA SER A 664 17.05 22.05 -13.26
C SER A 664 18.14 22.71 -14.11
N SER A 665 18.19 22.40 -15.41
CA SER A 665 19.16 23.02 -16.34
C SER A 665 18.97 24.53 -16.50
N LYS A 666 17.77 25.05 -16.24
CA LYS A 666 17.46 26.49 -16.30
C LYS A 666 17.48 27.21 -14.95
N MET A 667 17.61 26.48 -13.84
CA MET A 667 17.63 27.10 -12.49
C MET A 667 18.78 28.08 -12.26
N PRO A 668 20.01 27.84 -12.74
CA PRO A 668 21.13 28.77 -12.53
C PRO A 668 20.88 30.17 -13.12
N GLU A 669 20.27 30.26 -14.31
CA GLU A 669 19.92 31.56 -14.95
C GLU A 669 18.82 32.30 -14.17
N LEU A 670 17.85 31.57 -13.63
CA LEU A 670 16.74 32.12 -12.84
C LEU A 670 17.20 32.62 -11.47
N LEU A 671 18.11 31.90 -10.81
CA LEU A 671 18.72 32.30 -9.53
C LEU A 671 19.62 33.54 -9.66
N ALA A 672 20.22 33.75 -10.83
CA ALA A 672 21.06 34.93 -11.10
C ALA A 672 20.26 36.25 -11.21
N HIS A 673 18.97 36.17 -11.56
CA HIS A 673 18.09 37.34 -11.74
C HIS A 673 17.08 37.53 -10.60
N ASN A 674 16.97 36.55 -9.69
CA ASN A 674 16.10 36.62 -8.53
C ASN A 674 16.63 35.69 -7.43
N PRO A 675 17.13 36.20 -6.29
CA PRO A 675 17.59 35.35 -5.19
C PRO A 675 16.37 34.71 -4.53
N LEU A 676 16.00 33.50 -4.98
CA LEU A 676 14.92 32.72 -4.39
C LEU A 676 15.29 32.33 -2.95
N ARG A 677 14.82 33.11 -1.97
CA ARG A 677 14.69 32.64 -0.60
C ARG A 677 13.35 31.89 -0.50
N HIS A 678 13.40 30.56 -0.40
CA HIS A 678 12.32 29.64 -0.01
C HIS A 678 11.44 28.97 -1.10
N ARG A 679 10.58 28.05 -0.61
CA ARG A 679 10.10 26.78 -1.19
C ARG A 679 9.08 26.92 -2.35
N PRO A 680 9.10 26.03 -3.37
CA PRO A 680 8.05 25.99 -4.40
C PRO A 680 6.65 25.69 -3.82
N TRP A 681 5.61 26.19 -4.49
CA TRP A 681 4.21 26.00 -4.09
C TRP A 681 3.40 25.44 -5.26
N VAL A 682 2.70 24.32 -5.05
CA VAL A 682 1.87 23.63 -6.05
C VAL A 682 0.41 24.04 -5.84
N LEU A 683 -0.20 24.70 -6.82
CA LEU A 683 -1.63 24.98 -6.79
C LEU A 683 -2.40 23.79 -7.37
N PRO A 684 -3.45 23.29 -6.69
CA PRO A 684 -4.23 22.14 -7.14
C PRO A 684 -5.16 22.54 -8.29
N GLY A 685 -4.60 22.88 -9.44
CA GLY A 685 -5.36 23.10 -10.67
C GLY A 685 -5.60 21.78 -11.41
N PHE A 686 -6.41 20.89 -10.81
CA PHE A 686 -7.04 19.72 -11.46
C PHE A 686 -7.63 18.79 -10.39
N ARG A 687 -8.91 18.98 -10.07
CA ARG A 687 -9.70 17.95 -9.37
C ARG A 687 -10.38 16.96 -10.32
N ALA A 688 -10.51 17.27 -11.61
CA ALA A 688 -11.26 16.45 -12.56
C ALA A 688 -10.44 15.79 -13.69
N TRP A 689 -9.14 16.07 -13.83
CA TRP A 689 -8.31 15.51 -14.93
C TRP A 689 -7.19 14.57 -14.50
N VAL A 690 -6.88 14.52 -13.19
CA VAL A 690 -5.90 13.58 -12.64
C VAL A 690 -6.65 12.58 -11.77
N SER A 691 -7.45 11.73 -12.40
CA SER A 691 -7.77 10.42 -11.83
C SER A 691 -6.48 9.59 -11.82
N ARG A 692 -6.26 8.82 -10.75
CA ARG A 692 -5.25 7.75 -10.63
C ARG A 692 -3.76 8.10 -10.68
N GLU A 693 -3.34 9.33 -10.92
CA GLU A 693 -1.91 9.52 -11.20
C GLU A 693 -1.14 10.43 -10.28
N LYS A 694 -1.79 11.17 -9.37
CA LYS A 694 -1.15 12.10 -8.42
C LYS A 694 0.06 11.54 -7.63
N SER A 695 0.18 10.23 -7.48
CA SER A 695 1.19 9.54 -6.66
C SER A 695 2.62 9.61 -7.23
N GLU A 696 2.85 9.33 -8.51
CA GLU A 696 4.19 9.45 -9.13
C GLU A 696 4.72 10.90 -9.11
N TYR A 697 3.81 11.86 -9.28
CA TYR A 697 4.14 13.28 -9.32
C TYR A 697 4.59 13.76 -7.92
N LEU A 698 3.85 13.41 -6.87
CA LEU A 698 4.17 13.77 -5.48
C LEU A 698 5.50 13.19 -4.99
N GLU A 699 5.83 11.95 -5.37
CA GLU A 699 7.10 11.30 -5.01
C GLU A 699 8.32 11.97 -5.65
N THR A 700 8.19 12.41 -6.90
CA THR A 700 9.30 13.05 -7.61
C THR A 700 9.57 14.47 -7.10
N TRP A 701 8.56 15.15 -6.54
CA TRP A 701 8.73 16.43 -5.84
C TRP A 701 9.49 16.29 -4.51
N VAL A 702 9.30 15.20 -3.76
CA VAL A 702 10.08 14.90 -2.54
C VAL A 702 11.56 14.73 -2.86
N HIS A 703 11.88 14.10 -3.99
CA HIS A 703 13.26 13.96 -4.47
C HIS A 703 13.90 15.30 -4.85
N LEU A 704 13.18 16.21 -5.51
CA LEU A 704 13.63 17.57 -5.79
C LEU A 704 13.99 18.34 -4.50
N PHE A 705 13.18 18.20 -3.44
CA PHE A 705 13.49 18.84 -2.15
C PHE A 705 14.78 18.32 -1.53
N GLN A 706 15.04 17.01 -1.64
CA GLN A 706 16.27 16.41 -1.12
C GLN A 706 17.51 16.84 -1.91
N GLU A 707 17.41 16.95 -3.24
CA GLU A 707 18.52 17.39 -4.10
C GLU A 707 18.77 18.91 -4.02
N ILE A 708 17.73 19.75 -3.96
CA ILE A 708 17.88 21.19 -3.71
C ILE A 708 18.51 21.44 -2.34
N HIS A 709 18.11 20.69 -1.30
CA HIS A 709 18.71 20.80 0.03
C HIS A 709 20.19 20.40 0.04
N ARG A 710 20.61 19.46 -0.84
CA ARG A 710 22.01 19.06 -1.03
C ARG A 710 22.81 20.07 -1.86
N ALA A 711 22.19 20.70 -2.85
CA ALA A 711 22.86 21.62 -3.78
C ALA A 711 22.97 23.07 -3.24
N THR A 712 22.24 23.41 -2.18
CA THR A 712 22.33 24.72 -1.53
C THR A 712 23.41 24.67 -0.44
N PRO A 713 24.52 25.44 -0.54
CA PRO A 713 25.46 25.55 0.57
C PRO A 713 24.72 26.09 1.79
N ALA A 714 24.83 25.40 2.92
CA ALA A 714 24.28 25.90 4.18
C ALA A 714 24.89 27.28 4.47
N SER A 715 24.11 28.35 4.32
CA SER A 715 24.51 29.63 4.90
C SER A 715 24.37 29.50 6.42
N PRO A 716 25.39 29.88 7.20
CA PRO A 716 25.32 29.81 8.65
C PRO A 716 24.45 30.96 9.16
N GLN A 717 23.13 30.79 9.18
CA GLN A 717 22.17 31.50 10.05
C GLN A 717 20.72 31.14 9.69
N GLY A 718 19.99 30.59 10.68
CA GLY A 718 18.52 30.61 10.79
C GLY A 718 17.78 29.45 10.15
#